data_AF-A0A954Y067-F1
#
_entry.id   AF-A0A954Y067-F1
#
_cell.length_a   1.000
_cell.length_b   1.000
_cell.length_c   1.000
_cell.angle_alpha   90.00
_cell.angle_beta   90.00
_cell.angle_gamma   90.00
#
_symmetry.space_group_name_H-M   'P 1'
#
loop_
_entity.id
_entity.type
_entity.pdbx_description
1 polymer ?
#
loop_
_entity_poly.entity_id
_entity_poly.type
_entity_poly.pdbx_seq_one_letter_code
_entity_poly.pdbx_strand_id
1 'polypeptide(L)'
;MKRHALHVAVAALLIGGAAKRQAWAEIILPPPGGAVVTWTDGAANNDWHDAGNWNLHVPQNGDAVIINSGNHNVWLTDDSAEIRSLYVSSGIALYNFYHKLQVRNDANAATTTVTGNGTGLVVSDIGGSQQDFNTDYLAINNGAYLRLDGGKAHADRDVDTTGAVEIRGHGILEVGGGGANALSFSGDSELRPHDGNLRIDMTGGGTVYFGGAFIDVTDDNSDLIVEGAHASAMSDTLQIGAGNTVDFDHPWEVSGLLKFMTGGGEIVGAAGEVSGELRVNGSIPNATIEGNLHLTATSEANVHSYSTLELGRVTADAGHTSTLNYGATLRMNIPQAGPQSVAWNGHIDANGSNIEVNSSGNGQVGLFNLNGSMNVGSWQGGFGDLGVTDLQGTAAFSQNGTMNVTGNGGRVLADGGMRFTSGSTTTFAAGANLEVQSMVRVDDGAGFSGAGDLVVAASGQMFAEDNAVVDVDVVNHGNVRVGTPFDNSAHLNLADNYTQSSTGTLSIDLAGTFASQYDRLIVDDLASLDGTLDVTLAGGFMPSLGDDFLVLTTSGGLSGAFANAMLPSLADGLAWFMDYSPFALTLSVVEAPSADVNGDGHVNGGDFLAMQRQFGQPGPASADVTGDGVVTGADFDVWQSQYGTGPPPAVAAMGAVPEPAAATIAGLLVLGCAACLRRNGTR
;
A
#
# COMPACT_ATOMS: atom_id res chain seq x y z
N MET A 1 21.51 -61.92 4.33
CA MET A 1 21.48 -61.20 3.03
C MET A 1 20.06 -60.99 2.49
N LYS A 2 19.23 -62.03 2.25
CA LYS A 2 17.85 -61.83 1.70
C LYS A 2 16.82 -61.11 2.60
N ARG A 3 17.05 -61.02 3.92
CA ARG A 3 16.10 -60.39 4.87
C ARG A 3 16.31 -58.88 5.09
N HIS A 4 17.45 -58.31 4.71
CA HIS A 4 17.69 -56.86 4.81
C HIS A 4 17.25 -56.11 3.54
N ALA A 5 17.42 -56.70 2.36
CA ALA A 5 16.86 -56.15 1.11
C ALA A 5 15.31 -56.02 1.16
N LEU A 6 14.63 -56.89 1.91
CA LEU A 6 13.18 -56.86 2.07
C LEU A 6 12.68 -55.74 3.01
N HIS A 7 13.52 -55.23 3.91
CA HIS A 7 13.13 -54.11 4.80
C HIS A 7 13.29 -52.74 4.11
N VAL A 8 14.22 -52.62 3.16
CA VAL A 8 14.38 -51.42 2.31
C VAL A 8 13.19 -51.26 1.35
N ALA A 9 12.59 -52.36 0.89
CA ALA A 9 11.42 -52.39 0.02
C ALA A 9 10.12 -51.83 0.65
N VAL A 10 9.98 -51.92 1.98
CA VAL A 10 8.72 -51.62 2.68
C VAL A 10 8.62 -50.14 3.05
N ALA A 11 9.75 -49.43 3.22
CA ALA A 11 9.76 -47.99 3.50
C ALA A 11 9.42 -47.13 2.27
N ALA A 12 9.74 -47.60 1.05
CA ALA A 12 9.45 -46.91 -0.20
C ALA A 12 7.99 -47.01 -0.69
N LEU A 13 7.14 -47.78 0.01
CA LEU A 13 5.84 -48.22 -0.52
C LEU A 13 4.69 -47.19 -0.37
N LEU A 14 4.92 -46.02 0.26
CA LEU A 14 3.82 -45.19 0.74
C LEU A 14 3.40 -43.96 -0.09
N ILE A 15 4.15 -43.44 -1.07
CA ILE A 15 3.73 -42.18 -1.75
C ILE A 15 4.16 -42.14 -3.23
N GLY A 16 3.19 -42.03 -4.16
CA GLY A 16 3.43 -41.88 -5.62
C GLY A 16 2.53 -42.74 -6.54
N GLY A 17 2.31 -42.34 -7.80
CA GLY A 17 1.50 -43.08 -8.79
C GLY A 17 2.08 -44.45 -9.17
N ALA A 18 1.26 -45.36 -9.72
CA ALA A 18 1.63 -46.77 -9.97
C ALA A 18 2.89 -46.97 -10.84
N ALA A 19 3.19 -46.04 -11.75
CA ALA A 19 4.42 -46.06 -12.56
C ALA A 19 5.68 -45.66 -11.77
N LYS A 20 5.56 -44.68 -10.85
CA LYS A 20 6.64 -44.34 -9.90
C LYS A 20 6.90 -45.52 -8.94
N ARG A 21 5.86 -46.19 -8.43
CA ARG A 21 6.01 -47.37 -7.55
C ARG A 21 6.77 -48.56 -8.18
N GLN A 22 6.71 -48.73 -9.50
CA GLN A 22 7.44 -49.80 -10.20
C GLN A 22 8.93 -49.49 -10.39
N ALA A 23 9.32 -48.23 -10.57
CA ALA A 23 10.73 -47.84 -10.72
C ALA A 23 11.50 -47.91 -9.38
N TRP A 24 10.86 -47.57 -8.26
CA TRP A 24 11.49 -47.55 -6.93
C TRP A 24 11.57 -48.96 -6.28
N ALA A 25 10.80 -49.91 -6.81
CA ALA A 25 10.84 -51.32 -6.42
C ALA A 25 11.93 -52.12 -7.16
N GLU A 26 12.65 -51.52 -8.13
CA GLU A 26 13.89 -52.10 -8.69
C GLU A 26 15.05 -51.89 -7.70
N ILE A 27 14.93 -52.56 -6.56
CA ILE A 27 16.00 -52.80 -5.61
C ILE A 27 17.17 -53.43 -6.37
N ILE A 28 18.33 -52.76 -6.36
CA ILE A 28 19.71 -53.29 -6.29
C ILE A 28 19.80 -54.80 -6.62
N LEU A 29 19.42 -55.18 -7.84
CA LEU A 29 19.53 -56.53 -8.34
C LEU A 29 20.46 -56.46 -9.53
N PRO A 30 21.61 -57.16 -9.48
CA PRO A 30 22.55 -57.12 -10.58
C PRO A 30 21.87 -57.71 -11.83
N PRO A 31 21.93 -57.04 -12.99
CA PRO A 31 21.55 -57.65 -14.26
C PRO A 31 22.53 -58.77 -14.62
N PRO A 32 22.27 -59.56 -15.69
CA PRO A 32 23.24 -60.51 -16.19
C PRO A 32 24.51 -59.78 -16.65
N GLY A 33 25.58 -59.81 -15.85
CA GLY A 33 26.89 -59.25 -16.20
C GLY A 33 27.49 -58.26 -15.20
N GLY A 34 26.70 -57.68 -14.28
CA GLY A 34 27.18 -56.75 -13.24
C GLY A 34 27.17 -57.37 -11.83
N ALA A 35 27.88 -56.77 -10.89
CA ALA A 35 27.92 -57.18 -9.48
C ALA A 35 27.23 -56.16 -8.57
N VAL A 36 26.92 -56.59 -7.32
CA VAL A 36 26.57 -55.65 -6.24
C VAL A 36 27.84 -55.39 -5.44
N VAL A 37 28.37 -54.18 -5.59
CA VAL A 37 29.63 -53.76 -4.97
C VAL A 37 29.29 -52.85 -3.79
N THR A 38 29.84 -53.17 -2.62
CA THR A 38 29.52 -52.48 -1.36
C THR A 38 30.77 -51.92 -0.72
N TRP A 39 30.70 -50.67 -0.27
CA TRP A 39 31.77 -49.98 0.46
C TRP A 39 31.99 -50.64 1.82
N THR A 40 33.23 -51.02 2.10
CA THR A 40 33.63 -51.72 3.33
C THR A 40 34.49 -50.87 4.26
N ASP A 41 34.98 -49.70 3.80
CA ASP A 41 35.92 -48.86 4.56
C ASP A 41 37.16 -49.67 5.01
N GLY A 42 37.62 -50.56 4.12
CA GLY A 42 38.62 -51.59 4.43
C GLY A 42 40.07 -51.15 4.27
N ALA A 43 40.34 -50.10 3.50
CA ALA A 43 41.68 -49.53 3.33
C ALA A 43 41.91 -48.36 4.30
N ALA A 44 43.15 -47.84 4.32
CA ALA A 44 43.53 -46.71 5.17
C ALA A 44 43.23 -45.33 4.53
N ASN A 45 42.52 -45.31 3.41
CA ASN A 45 42.12 -44.12 2.66
C ASN A 45 40.62 -44.22 2.31
N ASN A 46 40.03 -43.13 1.83
CA ASN A 46 38.61 -43.10 1.43
C ASN A 46 38.43 -42.94 -0.09
N ASP A 47 39.40 -43.41 -0.85
CA ASP A 47 39.38 -43.29 -2.31
C ASP A 47 38.49 -44.38 -2.92
N TRP A 48 37.61 -43.97 -3.83
CA TRP A 48 36.75 -44.83 -4.62
C TRP A 48 37.56 -45.85 -5.44
N HIS A 49 38.76 -45.50 -5.87
CA HIS A 49 39.59 -46.36 -6.73
C HIS A 49 40.47 -47.36 -5.96
N ASP A 50 40.46 -47.34 -4.63
CA ASP A 50 41.13 -48.36 -3.83
C ASP A 50 40.23 -49.62 -3.71
N ALA A 51 40.64 -50.71 -4.37
CA ALA A 51 39.95 -51.99 -4.30
C ALA A 51 39.79 -52.52 -2.87
N GLY A 52 40.65 -52.12 -1.92
CA GLY A 52 40.56 -52.46 -0.51
C GLY A 52 39.36 -51.85 0.21
N ASN A 53 38.76 -50.80 -0.34
CA ASN A 53 37.55 -50.17 0.19
C ASN A 53 36.24 -50.83 -0.28
N TRP A 54 36.33 -51.88 -1.11
CA TRP A 54 35.17 -52.56 -1.67
C TRP A 54 35.17 -54.05 -1.31
N ASN A 55 33.98 -54.63 -1.19
CA ASN A 55 33.81 -56.05 -0.90
C ASN A 55 34.23 -57.00 -2.04
N LEU A 56 34.31 -56.51 -3.28
CA LEU A 56 34.58 -57.31 -4.49
C LEU A 56 35.71 -56.72 -5.32
N HIS A 57 35.45 -55.59 -5.98
CA HIS A 57 36.39 -54.84 -6.81
C HIS A 57 35.97 -53.36 -6.82
N VAL A 58 36.81 -52.48 -7.35
CA VAL A 58 36.41 -51.10 -7.66
C VAL A 58 35.19 -51.14 -8.60
N PRO A 59 34.12 -50.37 -8.34
CA PRO A 59 32.92 -50.35 -9.17
C PRO A 59 33.20 -50.08 -10.65
N GLN A 60 32.49 -50.78 -11.52
CA GLN A 60 32.63 -50.72 -12.97
C GLN A 60 31.25 -50.60 -13.65
N ASN A 61 31.27 -50.39 -14.97
CA ASN A 61 30.04 -50.31 -15.76
C ASN A 61 29.18 -51.58 -15.56
N GLY A 62 27.90 -51.38 -15.26
CA GLY A 62 26.92 -52.42 -15.00
C GLY A 62 26.73 -52.76 -13.53
N ASP A 63 27.62 -52.30 -12.64
CA ASP A 63 27.54 -52.59 -11.21
C ASP A 63 26.48 -51.76 -10.48
N ALA A 64 25.88 -52.38 -9.46
CA ALA A 64 25.07 -51.70 -8.47
C ALA A 64 25.93 -51.38 -7.24
N VAL A 65 26.11 -50.09 -6.95
CA VAL A 65 26.98 -49.60 -5.88
C VAL A 65 26.16 -49.28 -4.64
N ILE A 66 26.64 -49.77 -3.49
CA ILE A 66 26.09 -49.48 -2.16
C ILE A 66 27.17 -48.87 -1.27
N ILE A 67 26.94 -47.66 -0.78
CA ILE A 67 27.76 -46.97 0.21
C ILE A 67 26.89 -46.74 1.44
N ASN A 68 26.94 -47.66 2.41
CA ASN A 68 26.01 -47.65 3.56
C ASN A 68 26.66 -48.00 4.91
N SER A 69 27.98 -48.14 4.94
CA SER A 69 28.76 -48.41 6.13
C SER A 69 30.12 -47.73 6.01
N GLY A 70 30.70 -47.30 7.13
CA GLY A 70 31.95 -46.53 7.15
C GLY A 70 31.82 -45.29 8.02
N ASN A 71 32.94 -44.71 8.42
CA ASN A 71 32.98 -43.49 9.23
C ASN A 71 33.47 -42.26 8.46
N HIS A 72 33.67 -42.40 7.15
CA HIS A 72 34.30 -41.37 6.32
C HIS A 72 33.54 -41.14 5.01
N ASN A 73 33.78 -39.97 4.43
CA ASN A 73 33.29 -39.59 3.10
C ASN A 73 34.06 -40.35 2.02
N VAL A 74 33.38 -40.70 0.92
CA VAL A 74 33.97 -41.40 -0.22
C VAL A 74 34.36 -40.39 -1.30
N TRP A 75 35.56 -40.54 -1.84
CA TRP A 75 36.13 -39.59 -2.80
C TRP A 75 36.46 -40.27 -4.12
N LEU A 76 35.86 -39.81 -5.21
CA LEU A 76 36.23 -40.21 -6.57
C LEU A 76 37.43 -39.36 -7.02
N THR A 77 38.66 -39.79 -6.74
CA THR A 77 39.83 -38.87 -6.80
C THR A 77 40.65 -38.86 -8.09
N ASP A 78 40.61 -39.92 -8.89
CA ASP A 78 41.60 -40.12 -9.96
C ASP A 78 41.00 -40.36 -11.37
N ASP A 79 39.89 -41.07 -11.47
CA ASP A 79 39.22 -41.41 -12.75
C ASP A 79 37.69 -41.21 -12.67
N SER A 80 37.07 -41.02 -13.84
CA SER A 80 35.60 -41.00 -13.96
C SER A 80 35.02 -42.41 -13.79
N ALA A 81 33.85 -42.51 -13.15
CA ALA A 81 33.17 -43.77 -12.90
C ALA A 81 31.87 -43.87 -13.69
N GLU A 82 31.62 -45.05 -14.26
CA GLU A 82 30.34 -45.41 -14.87
C GLU A 82 29.80 -46.64 -14.15
N ILE A 83 28.58 -46.54 -13.65
CA ILE A 83 27.89 -47.57 -12.86
C ILE A 83 26.41 -47.62 -13.25
N ARG A 84 25.69 -48.65 -12.81
CA ARG A 84 24.27 -48.85 -13.14
C ARG A 84 23.32 -48.19 -12.15
N SER A 85 23.63 -48.28 -10.86
CA SER A 85 22.79 -47.72 -9.79
C SER A 85 23.64 -47.34 -8.60
N LEU A 86 23.25 -46.29 -7.90
CA LEU A 86 23.97 -45.78 -6.73
C LEU A 86 23.04 -45.69 -5.54
N TYR A 87 23.42 -46.30 -4.41
CA TYR A 87 22.75 -46.15 -3.14
C TYR A 87 23.73 -45.65 -2.08
N VAL A 88 23.50 -44.44 -1.56
CA VAL A 88 24.31 -43.83 -0.50
C VAL A 88 23.44 -43.61 0.73
N SER A 89 23.94 -44.01 1.91
CA SER A 89 23.25 -43.81 3.18
C SER A 89 24.19 -43.69 4.37
N SER A 90 23.61 -43.63 5.57
CA SER A 90 24.32 -43.76 6.85
C SER A 90 25.25 -42.59 7.18
N GLY A 91 24.93 -41.38 6.72
CA GLY A 91 25.68 -40.17 7.05
C GLY A 91 26.98 -39.99 6.23
N ILE A 92 27.13 -40.77 5.17
CA ILE A 92 28.31 -40.73 4.29
C ILE A 92 28.06 -39.75 3.15
N ALA A 93 29.05 -38.92 2.82
CA ALA A 93 29.01 -38.10 1.62
C ALA A 93 29.92 -38.66 0.52
N LEU A 94 29.38 -38.77 -0.69
CA LEU A 94 30.13 -39.11 -1.89
C LEU A 94 30.49 -37.84 -2.64
N TYR A 95 31.77 -37.66 -2.92
CA TYR A 95 32.31 -36.54 -3.68
C TYR A 95 32.85 -37.02 -5.02
N ASN A 96 32.45 -36.38 -6.10
CA ASN A 96 33.00 -36.66 -7.43
C ASN A 96 34.38 -36.01 -7.67
N PHE A 97 34.84 -35.08 -6.81
CA PHE A 97 36.19 -34.45 -6.83
C PHE A 97 36.74 -34.12 -8.23
N TYR A 98 35.98 -33.36 -9.03
CA TYR A 98 36.39 -32.96 -10.38
C TYR A 98 36.44 -34.10 -11.42
N HIS A 99 35.79 -35.24 -11.13
CA HIS A 99 35.63 -36.38 -12.03
C HIS A 99 34.17 -36.68 -12.33
N LYS A 100 33.91 -37.29 -13.48
CA LYS A 100 32.55 -37.59 -13.91
C LYS A 100 32.01 -38.84 -13.24
N LEU A 101 30.79 -38.77 -12.72
CA LEU A 101 30.05 -39.93 -12.21
C LEU A 101 28.78 -40.17 -13.04
N GLN A 102 28.78 -41.24 -13.82
CA GLN A 102 27.66 -41.62 -14.67
C GLN A 102 26.92 -42.83 -14.08
N VAL A 103 25.66 -42.64 -13.72
CA VAL A 103 24.75 -43.69 -13.27
C VAL A 103 23.76 -43.95 -14.39
N ARG A 104 24.12 -44.82 -15.36
CA ARG A 104 23.37 -44.99 -16.61
C ARG A 104 22.84 -46.41 -16.81
N ASN A 105 21.70 -46.51 -17.50
CA ASN A 105 21.16 -47.78 -17.97
C ASN A 105 20.66 -47.61 -19.41
N ASP A 106 21.23 -48.36 -20.34
CA ASP A 106 20.86 -48.32 -21.76
C ASP A 106 19.43 -48.83 -22.05
N ALA A 107 18.69 -49.32 -21.06
CA ALA A 107 17.32 -49.81 -21.28
C ALA A 107 16.28 -49.64 -20.15
N ASN A 108 16.60 -49.31 -18.88
CA ASN A 108 15.60 -49.08 -17.80
C ASN A 108 16.15 -48.41 -16.49
N ALA A 109 15.80 -47.16 -16.19
CA ALA A 109 15.75 -46.58 -14.83
C ALA A 109 17.01 -46.68 -13.94
N ALA A 110 18.16 -46.21 -14.44
CA ALA A 110 19.33 -45.99 -13.59
C ALA A 110 18.98 -45.02 -12.46
N THR A 111 19.00 -45.53 -11.23
CA THR A 111 18.49 -44.80 -10.07
C THR A 111 19.64 -44.50 -9.11
N THR A 112 19.73 -43.24 -8.72
CA THR A 112 20.56 -42.78 -7.62
C THR A 112 19.67 -42.50 -6.41
N THR A 113 19.99 -43.12 -5.28
CA THR A 113 19.31 -42.88 -4.00
C THR A 113 20.31 -42.40 -2.97
N VAL A 114 20.07 -41.21 -2.42
CA VAL A 114 20.80 -40.64 -1.30
C VAL A 114 19.82 -40.52 -0.14
N THR A 115 20.07 -41.23 0.97
CA THR A 115 19.07 -41.31 2.04
C THR A 115 19.67 -41.36 3.44
N GLY A 116 19.06 -40.65 4.37
CA GLY A 116 19.43 -40.65 5.78
C GLY A 116 20.22 -39.41 6.18
N ASN A 117 20.01 -38.99 7.42
CA ASN A 117 20.54 -37.74 7.95
C ASN A 117 22.06 -37.60 7.77
N GLY A 118 22.49 -36.48 7.17
CA GLY A 118 23.89 -36.16 6.91
C GLY A 118 24.52 -36.90 5.73
N THR A 119 23.75 -37.71 4.99
CA THR A 119 24.22 -38.39 3.79
C THR A 119 24.23 -37.42 2.62
N GLY A 120 25.32 -37.38 1.85
CA GLY A 120 25.51 -36.39 0.80
C GLY A 120 25.87 -36.96 -0.56
N LEU A 121 25.39 -36.31 -1.61
CA LEU A 121 26.02 -36.33 -2.93
C LEU A 121 26.60 -34.94 -3.19
N VAL A 122 27.91 -34.87 -3.42
CA VAL A 122 28.63 -33.62 -3.69
C VAL A 122 29.14 -33.64 -5.13
N VAL A 123 28.68 -32.68 -5.92
CA VAL A 123 28.96 -32.55 -7.35
C VAL A 123 29.80 -31.30 -7.59
N SER A 124 31.10 -31.49 -7.67
CA SER A 124 32.10 -30.49 -8.04
C SER A 124 32.22 -30.37 -9.56
N ASP A 125 32.44 -29.14 -10.03
CA ASP A 125 32.66 -28.80 -11.45
C ASP A 125 33.87 -29.55 -12.01
N ILE A 126 33.72 -30.34 -13.08
CA ILE A 126 34.86 -31.01 -13.74
C ILE A 126 35.47 -30.15 -14.88
N GLY A 127 34.88 -29.00 -15.16
CA GLY A 127 35.21 -28.10 -16.24
C GLY A 127 34.51 -28.44 -17.57
N GLY A 128 34.04 -27.41 -18.27
CA GLY A 128 33.36 -27.52 -19.57
C GLY A 128 31.83 -27.57 -19.46
N SER A 129 31.13 -27.90 -20.55
CA SER A 129 29.66 -27.94 -20.59
C SER A 129 29.07 -29.32 -20.25
N GLN A 130 29.83 -30.20 -19.59
CA GLN A 130 29.44 -31.59 -19.37
C GLN A 130 28.60 -31.74 -18.10
N GLN A 131 27.84 -32.84 -18.04
CA GLN A 131 27.14 -33.26 -16.83
C GLN A 131 28.14 -34.01 -15.95
N ASP A 132 28.48 -33.43 -14.81
CA ASP A 132 29.47 -33.94 -13.84
C ASP A 132 28.92 -35.15 -13.10
N PHE A 133 27.63 -35.10 -12.84
CA PHE A 133 26.83 -36.21 -12.37
C PHE A 133 25.64 -36.41 -13.31
N ASN A 134 25.41 -37.64 -13.77
CA ASN A 134 24.26 -37.97 -14.60
C ASN A 134 23.58 -39.25 -14.07
N THR A 135 22.25 -39.21 -13.92
CA THR A 135 21.40 -40.35 -13.55
C THR A 135 20.05 -40.28 -14.29
N ASP A 136 19.32 -41.39 -14.43
CA ASP A 136 17.94 -41.30 -14.97
C ASP A 136 17.00 -40.69 -13.91
N TYR A 137 17.03 -41.25 -12.70
CA TYR A 137 16.25 -40.78 -11.55
C TYR A 137 17.15 -40.44 -10.37
N LEU A 138 16.86 -39.33 -9.70
CA LEU A 138 17.54 -38.93 -8.48
C LEU A 138 16.53 -38.86 -7.32
N ALA A 139 16.80 -39.67 -6.29
CA ALA A 139 16.02 -39.72 -5.06
C ALA A 139 16.85 -39.22 -3.90
N ILE A 140 16.43 -38.15 -3.24
CA ILE A 140 17.13 -37.59 -2.06
C ILE A 140 16.15 -37.56 -0.90
N ASN A 141 16.40 -38.28 0.19
CA ASN A 141 15.38 -38.49 1.22
C ASN A 141 15.93 -38.47 2.65
N ASN A 142 15.04 -38.25 3.63
CA ASN A 142 15.27 -38.51 5.06
C ASN A 142 16.50 -37.82 5.68
N GLY A 143 16.71 -36.53 5.44
CA GLY A 143 17.85 -35.76 5.98
C GLY A 143 19.10 -35.78 5.10
N ALA A 144 18.99 -36.33 3.89
CA ALA A 144 20.08 -36.33 2.91
C ALA A 144 20.17 -34.99 2.17
N TYR A 145 21.32 -34.73 1.54
CA TYR A 145 21.55 -33.51 0.78
C TYR A 145 22.20 -33.77 -0.59
N LEU A 146 21.89 -32.89 -1.54
CA LEU A 146 22.67 -32.66 -2.76
C LEU A 146 23.41 -31.33 -2.59
N ARG A 147 24.74 -31.36 -2.69
CA ARG A 147 25.56 -30.15 -2.72
C ARG A 147 26.17 -30.01 -4.11
N LEU A 148 25.93 -28.88 -4.75
CA LEU A 148 26.66 -28.47 -5.94
C LEU A 148 27.83 -27.57 -5.52
N ASP A 149 29.01 -27.84 -6.07
CA ASP A 149 30.24 -27.10 -5.82
C ASP A 149 30.80 -26.64 -7.18
N GLY A 150 29.98 -25.83 -7.86
CA GLY A 150 30.14 -25.38 -9.25
C GLY A 150 29.63 -26.37 -10.29
N GLY A 151 29.41 -27.61 -9.90
CA GLY A 151 29.13 -28.70 -10.82
C GLY A 151 27.70 -28.76 -11.34
N LYS A 152 27.53 -29.56 -12.38
CA LYS A 152 26.28 -29.82 -13.10
C LYS A 152 25.77 -31.23 -12.80
N ALA A 153 24.73 -31.31 -11.99
CA ALA A 153 23.96 -32.54 -11.75
C ALA A 153 22.79 -32.63 -12.74
N HIS A 154 22.67 -33.75 -13.43
CA HIS A 154 21.61 -33.99 -14.40
C HIS A 154 20.82 -35.24 -14.04
N ALA A 155 19.50 -35.09 -13.98
CA ALA A 155 18.56 -36.20 -13.98
C ALA A 155 17.80 -36.22 -15.31
N ASP A 156 17.92 -37.29 -16.11
CA ASP A 156 17.20 -37.40 -17.40
C ASP A 156 15.67 -37.41 -17.18
N ARG A 157 15.20 -37.78 -15.98
CA ARG A 157 13.78 -37.84 -15.59
C ARG A 157 13.53 -36.99 -14.35
N ASP A 158 12.97 -37.59 -13.29
CA ASP A 158 12.49 -36.86 -12.12
C ASP A 158 13.56 -36.82 -11.02
N VAL A 159 13.60 -35.69 -10.31
CA VAL A 159 14.29 -35.52 -9.03
C VAL A 159 13.22 -35.47 -7.94
N ASP A 160 13.12 -36.55 -7.17
CA ASP A 160 12.13 -36.68 -6.10
C ASP A 160 12.83 -36.47 -4.74
N THR A 161 12.34 -35.51 -3.96
CA THR A 161 12.79 -35.31 -2.57
C THR A 161 11.69 -35.67 -1.56
N THR A 162 12.05 -36.43 -0.52
CA THR A 162 11.10 -36.88 0.53
C THR A 162 11.65 -36.68 1.93
N GLY A 163 10.91 -35.92 2.76
CA GLY A 163 11.33 -35.55 4.12
C GLY A 163 12.25 -34.33 4.10
N ALA A 164 12.92 -34.04 5.22
CA ALA A 164 13.88 -32.92 5.30
C ALA A 164 15.05 -33.19 4.35
N VAL A 165 15.15 -32.46 3.24
CA VAL A 165 16.18 -32.63 2.21
C VAL A 165 16.80 -31.29 1.92
N GLU A 166 18.11 -31.23 1.77
CA GLU A 166 18.81 -29.98 1.49
C GLU A 166 19.41 -30.02 0.07
N ILE A 167 19.04 -29.08 -0.79
CA ILE A 167 19.78 -28.80 -2.03
C ILE A 167 20.53 -27.49 -1.82
N ARG A 168 21.87 -27.53 -1.96
CA ARG A 168 22.71 -26.39 -1.56
C ARG A 168 23.92 -26.14 -2.46
N GLY A 169 24.54 -24.99 -2.25
CA GLY A 169 25.79 -24.58 -2.91
C GLY A 169 25.51 -23.81 -4.19
N HIS A 170 26.40 -23.91 -5.17
CA HIS A 170 26.30 -23.22 -6.46
C HIS A 170 26.55 -24.22 -7.59
N GLY A 171 25.96 -23.99 -8.76
CA GLY A 171 26.02 -24.92 -9.91
C GLY A 171 24.67 -25.08 -10.58
N ILE A 172 24.50 -26.18 -11.32
CA ILE A 172 23.29 -26.43 -12.11
C ILE A 172 22.67 -27.78 -11.73
N LEU A 173 21.40 -27.77 -11.37
CA LEU A 173 20.54 -28.95 -11.31
C LEU A 173 19.62 -28.98 -12.54
N GLU A 174 19.91 -29.86 -13.49
CA GLU A 174 19.05 -30.09 -14.65
C GLU A 174 18.09 -31.25 -14.42
N VAL A 175 16.82 -31.03 -14.79
CA VAL A 175 15.75 -32.01 -14.65
C VAL A 175 15.05 -32.22 -15.99
N GLY A 176 15.23 -33.40 -16.58
CA GLY A 176 14.67 -33.79 -17.88
C GLY A 176 13.25 -34.37 -17.82
N GLY A 177 12.68 -34.52 -16.63
CA GLY A 177 11.32 -35.01 -16.41
C GLY A 177 10.28 -34.06 -17.02
N GLY A 178 9.36 -34.63 -17.82
CA GLY A 178 8.25 -33.89 -18.45
C GLY A 178 6.91 -34.00 -17.70
N GLY A 179 6.92 -34.56 -16.49
CA GLY A 179 5.71 -34.77 -15.68
C GLY A 179 5.40 -33.59 -14.76
N ALA A 180 4.21 -33.64 -14.15
CA ALA A 180 3.92 -32.79 -13.00
C ALA A 180 4.82 -33.20 -11.82
N ASN A 181 5.46 -32.21 -11.18
CA ASN A 181 6.39 -32.39 -10.07
C ASN A 181 7.65 -33.19 -10.49
N ALA A 182 8.21 -32.84 -11.65
CA ALA A 182 9.46 -33.43 -12.13
C ALA A 182 10.63 -33.08 -11.20
N LEU A 183 10.58 -31.93 -10.53
CA LEU A 183 11.31 -31.66 -9.29
C LEU A 183 10.29 -31.45 -8.18
N SER A 184 10.36 -32.24 -7.12
CA SER A 184 9.44 -32.11 -5.99
C SER A 184 10.19 -31.89 -4.71
N PHE A 185 9.95 -30.75 -4.06
CA PHE A 185 10.26 -30.49 -2.67
C PHE A 185 9.06 -30.86 -1.79
N SER A 186 9.29 -31.61 -0.71
CA SER A 186 8.22 -32.01 0.19
C SER A 186 8.65 -31.97 1.66
N GLY A 187 7.73 -31.61 2.56
CA GLY A 187 8.03 -31.47 3.98
C GLY A 187 9.04 -30.33 4.25
N ASP A 188 9.89 -30.50 5.26
CA ASP A 188 10.91 -29.52 5.69
C ASP A 188 12.14 -29.48 4.74
N SER A 189 11.90 -29.57 3.43
CA SER A 189 12.97 -29.49 2.42
C SER A 189 13.50 -28.06 2.31
N GLU A 190 14.77 -27.94 1.98
CA GLU A 190 15.48 -26.68 1.98
C GLU A 190 16.30 -26.48 0.71
N LEU A 191 16.20 -25.27 0.14
CA LEU A 191 16.98 -24.83 -1.00
C LEU A 191 17.87 -23.66 -0.57
N ARG A 192 19.20 -23.89 -0.52
CA ARG A 192 20.19 -22.94 0.03
C ARG A 192 21.32 -22.66 -0.98
N PRO A 193 21.14 -21.72 -1.92
CA PRO A 193 22.26 -21.21 -2.71
C PRO A 193 23.37 -20.69 -1.79
N HIS A 194 24.63 -21.01 -2.10
CA HIS A 194 25.79 -20.57 -1.30
C HIS A 194 27.03 -20.36 -2.21
N ASP A 195 27.70 -19.22 -2.05
CA ASP A 195 28.91 -18.80 -2.79
C ASP A 195 28.74 -18.76 -4.33
N GLY A 196 27.55 -18.40 -4.81
CA GLY A 196 27.29 -18.20 -6.24
C GLY A 196 25.88 -18.63 -6.67
N ASN A 197 25.73 -18.85 -7.97
CA ASN A 197 24.41 -19.07 -8.57
C ASN A 197 24.04 -20.55 -8.48
N LEU A 198 22.91 -20.83 -7.84
CA LEU A 198 22.23 -22.12 -7.92
C LEU A 198 21.15 -22.02 -8.99
N ARG A 199 21.32 -22.77 -10.08
CA ARG A 199 20.36 -22.81 -11.18
C ARG A 199 19.60 -24.14 -11.18
N ILE A 200 18.28 -24.06 -11.17
CA ILE A 200 17.38 -25.19 -11.42
C ILE A 200 16.84 -25.03 -12.84
N ASP A 201 17.08 -26.02 -13.70
CA ASP A 201 16.75 -25.95 -15.12
C ASP A 201 15.85 -27.13 -15.54
N MET A 202 14.59 -26.83 -15.81
CA MET A 202 13.56 -27.81 -16.18
C MET A 202 13.56 -28.08 -17.69
N THR A 203 14.66 -28.66 -18.17
CA THR A 203 14.88 -28.97 -19.60
C THR A 203 13.80 -29.88 -20.24
N GLY A 204 13.11 -30.70 -19.44
CA GLY A 204 12.06 -31.61 -19.90
C GLY A 204 10.67 -30.98 -20.07
N GLY A 205 10.48 -29.71 -19.68
CA GLY A 205 9.18 -29.04 -19.68
C GLY A 205 8.22 -29.51 -18.58
N GLY A 206 8.70 -30.29 -17.59
CA GLY A 206 7.96 -30.61 -16.37
C GLY A 206 7.88 -29.43 -15.40
N THR A 207 7.23 -29.63 -14.26
CA THR A 207 7.05 -28.56 -13.26
C THR A 207 7.84 -28.78 -11.98
N VAL A 208 8.20 -27.67 -11.32
CA VAL A 208 8.74 -27.67 -9.95
C VAL A 208 7.59 -27.59 -8.95
N TYR A 209 7.60 -28.45 -7.94
CA TYR A 209 6.65 -28.43 -6.83
C TYR A 209 7.36 -28.04 -5.54
N PHE A 210 7.00 -26.87 -4.99
CA PHE A 210 7.62 -26.31 -3.77
C PHE A 210 6.81 -26.59 -2.50
N GLY A 211 5.91 -27.59 -2.49
CA GLY A 211 4.89 -27.78 -1.45
C GLY A 211 5.41 -28.07 -0.03
N GLY A 212 5.87 -27.01 0.64
CA GLY A 212 6.46 -26.96 1.98
C GLY A 212 7.94 -26.52 2.01
N ALA A 213 8.57 -26.22 0.88
CA ALA A 213 10.01 -25.95 0.83
C ALA A 213 10.37 -24.60 1.49
N PHE A 214 11.40 -24.62 2.32
CA PHE A 214 12.08 -23.42 2.78
C PHE A 214 13.15 -23.01 1.76
N ILE A 215 13.01 -21.83 1.17
CA ILE A 215 13.98 -21.29 0.21
C ILE A 215 14.77 -20.18 0.90
N ASP A 216 16.07 -20.41 1.08
CA ASP A 216 16.97 -19.55 1.86
C ASP A 216 18.08 -19.01 0.97
N VAL A 217 17.88 -17.80 0.44
CA VAL A 217 18.83 -17.09 -0.44
C VAL A 217 19.50 -15.96 0.32
N THR A 218 20.04 -16.25 1.51
CA THR A 218 20.57 -15.24 2.43
C THR A 218 22.09 -15.16 2.52
N ASP A 219 22.80 -16.11 1.93
CA ASP A 219 24.27 -16.12 1.90
C ASP A 219 24.80 -15.09 0.88
N ASP A 220 25.86 -14.36 1.22
CA ASP A 220 26.39 -13.26 0.39
C ASP A 220 26.79 -13.74 -1.02
N ASN A 221 26.41 -12.99 -2.06
CA ASN A 221 26.65 -13.31 -3.48
C ASN A 221 26.04 -14.64 -3.93
N SER A 222 24.85 -14.97 -3.42
CA SER A 222 24.17 -16.20 -3.79
C SER A 222 22.87 -15.89 -4.50
N ASP A 223 22.73 -16.35 -5.74
CA ASP A 223 21.54 -16.17 -6.54
C ASP A 223 20.81 -17.51 -6.73
N LEU A 224 19.49 -17.46 -6.73
CA LEU A 224 18.64 -18.57 -7.15
C LEU A 224 18.04 -18.26 -8.51
N ILE A 225 18.27 -19.14 -9.48
CA ILE A 225 17.65 -19.05 -10.81
C ILE A 225 16.80 -20.30 -11.00
N VAL A 226 15.50 -20.13 -11.24
CA VAL A 226 14.58 -21.23 -11.52
C VAL A 226 14.00 -21.03 -12.91
N GLU A 227 14.40 -21.90 -13.84
CA GLU A 227 13.87 -21.94 -15.20
C GLU A 227 12.90 -23.10 -15.37
N GLY A 228 11.61 -22.78 -15.41
CA GLY A 228 10.53 -23.75 -15.60
C GLY A 228 9.23 -23.41 -14.87
N ALA A 229 8.14 -24.03 -15.32
CA ALA A 229 6.82 -23.80 -14.74
C ALA A 229 6.68 -24.37 -13.31
N HIS A 230 5.90 -23.69 -12.47
CA HIS A 230 5.63 -24.11 -11.10
C HIS A 230 4.29 -24.86 -11.02
N ALA A 231 4.25 -25.99 -10.32
CA ALA A 231 3.02 -26.78 -10.12
C ALA A 231 2.19 -26.32 -8.91
N SER A 232 2.77 -25.52 -8.02
CA SER A 232 2.13 -25.05 -6.80
C SER A 232 2.74 -23.75 -6.30
N ALA A 233 1.99 -23.05 -5.45
CA ALA A 233 2.52 -21.99 -4.61
C ALA A 233 3.63 -22.50 -3.67
N MET A 234 4.56 -21.62 -3.33
CA MET A 234 5.53 -21.77 -2.25
C MET A 234 4.79 -21.53 -0.92
N SER A 235 4.49 -22.61 -0.21
CA SER A 235 3.62 -22.58 0.97
C SER A 235 4.35 -22.39 2.31
N ASP A 236 5.67 -22.44 2.32
CA ASP A 236 6.50 -22.09 3.49
C ASP A 236 7.23 -20.75 3.21
N THR A 237 8.50 -20.61 3.61
CA THR A 237 9.21 -19.33 3.59
C THR A 237 10.15 -19.24 2.38
N LEU A 238 10.05 -18.15 1.62
CA LEU A 238 11.07 -17.68 0.69
C LEU A 238 11.77 -16.49 1.33
N GLN A 239 13.06 -16.61 1.67
CA GLN A 239 13.82 -15.52 2.25
C GLN A 239 15.05 -15.13 1.41
N ILE A 240 15.31 -13.82 1.30
CA ILE A 240 16.33 -13.25 0.40
C ILE A 240 17.20 -12.27 1.17
N GLY A 241 18.52 -12.44 1.03
CA GLY A 241 19.58 -11.63 1.62
C GLY A 241 19.99 -10.42 0.80
N ALA A 242 20.80 -9.56 1.41
CA ALA A 242 21.29 -8.34 0.78
C ALA A 242 22.18 -8.63 -0.44
N GLY A 243 21.86 -8.05 -1.59
CA GLY A 243 22.64 -8.22 -2.82
C GLY A 243 22.42 -9.56 -3.53
N ASN A 244 21.44 -10.34 -3.08
CA ASN A 244 21.07 -11.62 -3.67
C ASN A 244 19.79 -11.50 -4.51
N THR A 245 19.72 -12.30 -5.56
CA THR A 245 18.58 -12.31 -6.49
C THR A 245 17.90 -13.67 -6.52
N VAL A 246 16.57 -13.64 -6.64
CA VAL A 246 15.75 -14.78 -7.04
C VAL A 246 15.09 -14.49 -8.37
N ASP A 247 15.43 -15.28 -9.39
CA ASP A 247 14.94 -15.14 -10.75
C ASP A 247 13.98 -16.29 -11.10
N PHE A 248 12.73 -15.94 -11.39
CA PHE A 248 11.69 -16.86 -11.87
C PHE A 248 11.26 -16.48 -13.29
N ASP A 249 11.58 -17.33 -14.27
CA ASP A 249 11.21 -17.09 -15.67
C ASP A 249 9.72 -17.32 -15.98
N HIS A 250 8.99 -17.93 -15.05
CA HIS A 250 7.55 -18.20 -15.10
C HIS A 250 6.81 -17.58 -13.91
N PRO A 251 5.47 -17.38 -14.01
CA PRO A 251 4.69 -16.85 -12.91
C PRO A 251 4.88 -17.67 -11.64
N TRP A 252 5.05 -16.98 -10.53
CA TRP A 252 5.34 -17.56 -9.23
C TRP A 252 4.27 -17.15 -8.22
N GLU A 253 4.03 -18.02 -7.25
CA GLU A 253 3.07 -17.78 -6.18
C GLU A 253 3.72 -18.12 -4.83
N VAL A 254 3.61 -17.22 -3.86
CA VAL A 254 3.95 -17.48 -2.45
C VAL A 254 2.68 -17.42 -1.62
N SER A 255 2.25 -18.56 -1.09
CA SER A 255 1.12 -18.66 -0.16
C SER A 255 1.57 -18.74 1.31
N GLY A 256 2.86 -18.95 1.56
CA GLY A 256 3.48 -18.89 2.89
C GLY A 256 4.06 -17.51 3.21
N LEU A 257 5.35 -17.45 3.55
CA LEU A 257 6.04 -16.22 3.96
C LEU A 257 7.08 -15.79 2.92
N LEU A 258 6.91 -14.64 2.29
CA LEU A 258 7.99 -14.00 1.53
C LEU A 258 8.75 -13.03 2.44
N LYS A 259 10.07 -13.14 2.55
CA LYS A 259 10.89 -12.40 3.50
C LYS A 259 12.14 -11.76 2.87
N PHE A 260 12.25 -10.44 2.93
CA PHE A 260 13.50 -9.74 2.61
C PHE A 260 14.29 -9.43 3.89
N MET A 261 15.60 -9.75 3.90
CA MET A 261 16.49 -9.53 5.04
C MET A 261 17.09 -8.11 5.03
N THR A 262 17.68 -7.71 6.16
CA THR A 262 18.40 -6.44 6.31
C THR A 262 19.44 -6.25 5.21
N GLY A 263 19.39 -5.12 4.49
CA GLY A 263 20.29 -4.80 3.38
C GLY A 263 19.71 -5.03 1.98
N GLY A 264 18.55 -5.70 1.85
CA GLY A 264 17.81 -5.81 0.59
C GLY A 264 17.71 -7.23 0.05
N GLY A 265 17.33 -7.30 -1.23
CA GLY A 265 17.12 -8.53 -1.98
C GLY A 265 16.22 -8.25 -3.18
N GLU A 266 16.41 -8.99 -4.25
CA GLU A 266 15.74 -8.72 -5.53
C GLU A 266 14.97 -9.96 -6.00
N ILE A 267 13.72 -9.78 -6.39
CA ILE A 267 12.99 -10.79 -7.18
C ILE A 267 12.80 -10.25 -8.59
N VAL A 268 13.33 -10.97 -9.56
CA VAL A 268 13.26 -10.64 -10.99
C VAL A 268 12.45 -11.70 -11.71
N GLY A 269 11.83 -11.31 -12.83
CA GLY A 269 11.22 -12.25 -13.76
C GLY A 269 9.73 -12.03 -13.96
N ALA A 270 8.99 -13.11 -14.19
CA ALA A 270 7.58 -13.05 -14.55
C ALA A 270 6.68 -12.57 -13.38
N ALA A 271 5.40 -12.28 -13.69
CA ALA A 271 4.44 -11.77 -12.71
C ALA A 271 4.29 -12.69 -11.47
N GLY A 272 4.25 -12.09 -10.29
CA GLY A 272 4.16 -12.78 -9.01
C GLY A 272 2.84 -12.55 -8.28
N GLU A 273 2.35 -13.58 -7.61
CA GLU A 273 1.23 -13.50 -6.67
C GLU A 273 1.69 -13.85 -5.25
N VAL A 274 1.33 -13.01 -4.28
CA VAL A 274 1.54 -13.32 -2.85
C VAL A 274 0.17 -13.41 -2.20
N SER A 275 -0.25 -14.64 -1.92
CA SER A 275 -1.51 -14.96 -1.22
C SER A 275 -1.30 -15.21 0.29
N GLY A 276 -0.05 -15.24 0.74
CA GLY A 276 0.36 -15.38 2.15
C GLY A 276 0.77 -14.06 2.82
N GLU A 277 1.86 -14.09 3.61
CA GLU A 277 2.43 -12.92 4.30
C GLU A 277 3.70 -12.43 3.57
N LEU A 278 3.84 -11.12 3.38
CA LEU A 278 5.09 -10.47 2.96
C LEU A 278 5.73 -9.78 4.17
N ARG A 279 6.92 -10.23 4.59
CA ARG A 279 7.76 -9.57 5.61
C ARG A 279 9.00 -8.95 4.97
N VAL A 280 9.40 -7.81 5.49
CA VAL A 280 10.64 -7.14 5.10
C VAL A 280 11.23 -6.61 6.41
N ASN A 281 12.40 -7.09 6.81
CA ASN A 281 12.97 -6.85 8.15
C ASN A 281 14.17 -5.89 8.11
N GLY A 282 14.09 -4.77 8.84
CA GLY A 282 15.16 -3.79 9.07
C GLY A 282 15.41 -2.81 7.90
N SER A 283 16.38 -1.89 8.04
CA SER A 283 16.64 -0.84 7.03
C SER A 283 17.09 -1.45 5.70
N ILE A 284 16.22 -1.33 4.70
CA ILE A 284 16.50 -1.84 3.36
C ILE A 284 16.74 -0.69 2.38
N PRO A 285 17.97 -0.52 1.86
CA PRO A 285 18.23 0.44 0.80
C PRO A 285 17.69 0.00 -0.58
N ASN A 286 17.59 -1.32 -0.86
CA ASN A 286 17.22 -1.88 -2.17
C ASN A 286 16.43 -3.21 -2.06
N ALA A 287 15.14 -3.18 -1.71
CA ALA A 287 14.24 -4.32 -1.93
C ALA A 287 13.38 -4.03 -3.15
N THR A 288 13.51 -4.86 -4.18
CA THR A 288 12.86 -4.63 -5.47
C THR A 288 12.14 -5.90 -5.92
N ILE A 289 10.90 -5.73 -6.36
CA ILE A 289 10.17 -6.72 -7.15
C ILE A 289 10.00 -6.10 -8.54
N GLU A 290 10.68 -6.63 -9.55
CA GLU A 290 10.71 -6.07 -10.91
C GLU A 290 9.53 -6.54 -11.80
N GLY A 291 8.54 -7.24 -11.22
CA GLY A 291 7.34 -7.74 -11.90
C GLY A 291 6.02 -7.19 -11.33
N ASN A 292 4.88 -7.55 -11.94
CA ASN A 292 3.56 -7.25 -11.37
C ASN A 292 3.38 -8.02 -10.06
N LEU A 293 3.06 -7.33 -8.97
CA LEU A 293 2.73 -7.91 -7.66
C LEU A 293 1.20 -7.89 -7.46
N HIS A 294 0.59 -9.05 -7.38
CA HIS A 294 -0.82 -9.20 -6.97
C HIS A 294 -0.94 -9.73 -5.54
N LEU A 295 -1.75 -9.05 -4.72
CA LEU A 295 -2.17 -9.50 -3.39
C LEU A 295 -3.66 -9.87 -3.45
N THR A 296 -4.06 -11.10 -3.07
CA THR A 296 -5.43 -11.64 -3.25
C THR A 296 -6.18 -11.91 -1.94
N ALA A 297 -7.53 -11.93 -1.94
CA ALA A 297 -8.35 -11.98 -0.72
C ALA A 297 -8.17 -13.27 0.11
N THR A 298 -8.17 -13.11 1.44
CA THR A 298 -7.63 -13.99 2.52
C THR A 298 -6.13 -13.84 2.79
N SER A 299 -5.37 -13.18 1.91
CA SER A 299 -4.09 -12.60 2.27
C SER A 299 -4.31 -11.29 3.03
N GLU A 300 -3.61 -11.17 4.14
CA GLU A 300 -3.41 -9.90 4.82
C GLU A 300 -1.92 -9.61 4.64
N ALA A 301 -1.57 -8.51 3.97
CA ALA A 301 -0.20 -7.97 4.04
C ALA A 301 -0.03 -7.33 5.43
N ASN A 302 -0.09 -8.18 6.45
CA ASN A 302 -0.19 -7.78 7.83
C ASN A 302 1.20 -7.66 8.42
N VAL A 303 1.72 -6.44 8.43
CA VAL A 303 2.94 -6.11 9.16
C VAL A 303 2.58 -6.06 10.65
N HIS A 304 2.52 -7.24 11.28
CA HIS A 304 2.13 -7.39 12.68
C HIS A 304 3.30 -7.26 13.65
N SER A 305 2.93 -6.70 14.81
CA SER A 305 3.74 -6.28 15.96
C SER A 305 4.92 -7.20 16.29
N TYR A 306 6.07 -6.58 16.59
CA TYR A 306 7.40 -7.16 16.81
C TYR A 306 8.24 -7.48 15.57
N SER A 307 7.79 -7.08 14.38
CA SER A 307 8.59 -7.07 13.14
C SER A 307 8.68 -5.64 12.59
N THR A 308 9.90 -5.17 12.29
CA THR A 308 10.18 -3.84 11.74
C THR A 308 10.17 -3.85 10.22
N LEU A 309 9.15 -3.21 9.60
CA LEU A 309 9.14 -2.86 8.17
C LEU A 309 9.77 -1.47 7.96
N GLU A 310 11.10 -1.37 8.03
CA GLU A 310 11.83 -0.16 7.61
C GLU A 310 11.87 -0.08 6.08
N LEU A 311 10.85 0.52 5.47
CA LEU A 311 10.89 0.88 4.05
C LEU A 311 11.79 2.11 3.86
N GLY A 312 13.10 1.86 3.72
CA GLY A 312 14.09 2.91 3.38
C GLY A 312 13.87 3.53 1.99
N ARG A 313 13.16 2.80 1.12
CA ARG A 313 12.64 3.23 -0.19
C ARG A 313 11.87 2.05 -0.79
N VAL A 314 10.53 2.04 -0.77
CA VAL A 314 9.79 1.26 -1.78
C VAL A 314 9.86 2.09 -3.05
N THR A 315 10.17 1.45 -4.17
CA THR A 315 9.98 2.04 -5.49
C THR A 315 9.31 0.97 -6.33
N ALA A 316 8.02 1.11 -6.58
CA ALA A 316 7.40 0.43 -7.71
C ALA A 316 7.82 1.22 -8.96
N ASP A 317 8.60 0.59 -9.85
CA ASP A 317 9.12 1.26 -11.05
C ASP A 317 8.01 1.66 -12.02
N ALA A 318 8.30 2.68 -12.82
CA ALA A 318 7.38 3.20 -13.84
C ALA A 318 6.99 2.09 -14.82
N GLY A 319 5.69 1.81 -14.94
CA GLY A 319 5.14 0.78 -15.84
C GLY A 319 4.54 -0.44 -15.16
N HIS A 320 4.68 -0.58 -13.84
CA HIS A 320 4.13 -1.69 -13.06
C HIS A 320 2.82 -1.32 -12.34
N THR A 321 1.92 -2.30 -12.19
CA THR A 321 0.63 -2.16 -11.48
C THR A 321 0.61 -3.04 -10.25
N SER A 322 0.27 -2.46 -9.09
CA SER A 322 -0.14 -3.21 -7.89
C SER A 322 -1.63 -3.06 -7.66
N THR A 323 -2.32 -4.17 -7.47
CA THR A 323 -3.78 -4.22 -7.27
C THR A 323 -4.07 -4.72 -5.86
N LEU A 324 -4.83 -3.96 -5.06
CA LEU A 324 -5.34 -4.36 -3.75
C LEU A 324 -6.83 -4.66 -3.88
N ASN A 325 -7.23 -5.91 -3.68
CA ASN A 325 -8.63 -6.33 -3.84
C ASN A 325 -9.32 -6.65 -2.50
N TYR A 326 -10.64 -6.46 -2.43
CA TYR A 326 -11.55 -6.99 -1.40
C TYR A 326 -11.27 -6.54 0.06
N GLY A 327 -10.96 -5.26 0.31
CA GLY A 327 -10.72 -4.77 1.68
C GLY A 327 -9.32 -5.06 2.22
N ALA A 328 -8.37 -5.40 1.34
CA ALA A 328 -6.98 -5.61 1.72
C ALA A 328 -6.40 -4.34 2.36
N THR A 329 -5.58 -4.49 3.40
CA THR A 329 -4.82 -3.38 3.98
C THR A 329 -3.35 -3.54 3.64
N LEU A 330 -2.77 -2.54 2.96
CA LEU A 330 -1.33 -2.39 2.82
C LEU A 330 -0.83 -1.50 3.95
N ARG A 331 -0.24 -2.09 4.99
CA ARG A 331 0.29 -1.35 6.15
C ARG A 331 1.80 -1.18 6.08
N MET A 332 2.29 0.04 6.25
CA MET A 332 3.71 0.41 6.21
C MET A 332 4.13 1.02 7.55
N ASN A 333 4.99 0.34 8.34
CA ASN A 333 5.35 0.79 9.69
C ASN A 333 6.79 1.37 9.74
N ILE A 334 6.97 2.69 9.72
CA ILE A 334 8.28 3.36 9.70
C ILE A 334 8.87 3.50 11.14
N PRO A 335 10.04 2.92 11.46
CA PRO A 335 10.75 3.05 12.74
C PRO A 335 11.80 4.20 12.80
N GLN A 336 12.38 4.34 13.99
CA GLN A 336 13.02 5.53 14.59
C GLN A 336 14.31 6.13 13.97
N ALA A 337 14.71 5.81 12.73
CA ALA A 337 16.01 6.29 12.21
C ALA A 337 15.92 7.20 10.97
N GLY A 338 15.83 8.51 11.20
CA GLY A 338 16.03 9.57 10.19
C GLY A 338 14.82 9.87 9.28
N PRO A 339 14.90 10.90 8.41
CA PRO A 339 13.84 11.18 7.43
C PRO A 339 13.74 10.03 6.43
N GLN A 340 12.58 9.36 6.40
CA GLN A 340 12.29 8.27 5.48
C GLN A 340 11.11 8.66 4.59
N SER A 341 11.25 8.48 3.28
CA SER A 341 10.18 8.72 2.31
C SER A 341 9.80 7.41 1.64
N VAL A 342 8.51 7.07 1.69
CA VAL A 342 7.96 6.01 0.85
C VAL A 342 7.48 6.66 -0.45
N ALA A 343 7.98 6.18 -1.59
CA ALA A 343 7.59 6.71 -2.89
C ALA A 343 6.92 5.63 -3.73
N TRP A 344 5.78 5.95 -4.32
CA TRP A 344 5.13 5.09 -5.29
C TRP A 344 5.23 5.72 -6.67
N ASN A 345 6.01 5.12 -7.58
CA ASN A 345 6.20 5.63 -8.95
C ASN A 345 5.36 4.87 -10.01
N GLY A 346 4.75 3.74 -9.65
CA GLY A 346 3.88 2.91 -10.51
C GLY A 346 2.39 3.22 -10.37
N HIS A 347 1.52 2.31 -10.83
CA HIS A 347 0.06 2.39 -10.61
C HIS A 347 -0.34 1.57 -9.38
N ILE A 348 -1.16 2.12 -8.49
CA ILE A 348 -1.79 1.40 -7.38
C ILE A 348 -3.31 1.48 -7.48
N ASP A 349 -3.97 0.31 -7.55
CA ASP A 349 -5.42 0.22 -7.48
C ASP A 349 -5.84 -0.21 -6.08
N ALA A 350 -6.34 0.73 -5.28
CA ALA A 350 -6.80 0.50 -3.91
C ALA A 350 -8.32 0.61 -3.77
N ASN A 351 -9.08 0.36 -4.85
CA ASN A 351 -10.54 0.46 -4.83
C ASN A 351 -11.16 -0.49 -3.77
N GLY A 352 -11.68 0.10 -2.69
CA GLY A 352 -12.28 -0.60 -1.55
C GLY A 352 -11.28 -1.31 -0.63
N SER A 353 -10.00 -0.91 -0.68
CA SER A 353 -8.89 -1.44 0.11
C SER A 353 -8.21 -0.30 0.89
N ASN A 354 -7.53 -0.61 1.98
CA ASN A 354 -6.86 0.38 2.81
C ASN A 354 -5.36 0.45 2.49
N ILE A 355 -4.82 1.65 2.49
CA ILE A 355 -3.37 1.88 2.55
C ILE A 355 -3.13 2.63 3.86
N GLU A 356 -2.33 2.03 4.74
CA GLU A 356 -1.99 2.56 6.06
C GLU A 356 -0.49 2.81 6.13
N VAL A 357 -0.08 4.02 6.47
CA VAL A 357 1.31 4.32 6.83
C VAL A 357 1.35 4.72 8.30
N ASN A 358 1.99 3.91 9.15
CA ASN A 358 2.12 4.16 10.57
C ASN A 358 3.58 4.51 10.90
N SER A 359 3.80 5.41 11.86
CA SER A 359 5.16 5.65 12.39
C SER A 359 5.14 5.62 13.91
N SER A 360 6.17 5.03 14.54
CA SER A 360 6.25 4.95 16.00
C SER A 360 7.27 5.94 16.56
N GLY A 361 6.78 7.04 17.14
CA GLY A 361 7.57 7.92 18.02
C GLY A 361 7.47 9.42 17.75
N ASN A 362 7.58 10.20 18.84
CA ASN A 362 7.64 11.67 18.83
C ASN A 362 8.84 12.19 18.03
N GLY A 363 8.64 12.62 16.78
CA GLY A 363 9.40 13.79 16.31
C GLY A 363 9.84 13.96 14.86
N GLN A 364 9.71 13.02 13.90
CA GLN A 364 10.18 13.27 12.51
C GLN A 364 9.33 12.58 11.41
N VAL A 365 9.20 13.27 10.27
CA VAL A 365 8.23 13.09 9.18
C VAL A 365 8.47 11.81 8.37
N GLY A 366 7.53 10.87 8.40
CA GLY A 366 7.32 9.93 7.30
C GLY A 366 6.56 10.63 6.17
N LEU A 367 7.13 10.71 4.97
CA LEU A 367 6.44 11.25 3.78
C LEU A 367 5.99 10.08 2.91
N PHE A 368 4.69 10.00 2.60
CA PHE A 368 4.20 9.15 1.51
C PHE A 368 4.06 10.02 0.25
N ASN A 369 4.90 9.74 -0.75
CA ASN A 369 4.89 10.41 -2.04
C ASN A 369 4.20 9.52 -3.08
N LEU A 370 3.04 9.94 -3.56
CA LEU A 370 2.44 9.36 -4.76
C LEU A 370 2.99 10.09 -5.99
N ASN A 371 3.99 9.54 -6.67
CA ASN A 371 4.54 10.09 -7.92
C ASN A 371 3.91 9.45 -9.17
N GLY A 372 3.38 8.23 -9.03
CA GLY A 372 2.67 7.49 -10.07
C GLY A 372 1.16 7.76 -10.05
N SER A 373 0.33 6.75 -10.31
CA SER A 373 -1.13 6.89 -10.32
C SER A 373 -1.82 6.03 -9.26
N MET A 374 -2.88 6.54 -8.64
CA MET A 374 -3.65 5.84 -7.60
C MET A 374 -5.15 5.89 -7.88
N ASN A 375 -5.85 4.76 -7.77
CA ASN A 375 -7.31 4.72 -7.70
C ASN A 375 -7.77 4.57 -6.23
N VAL A 376 -8.68 5.43 -5.79
CA VAL A 376 -9.29 5.45 -4.46
C VAL A 376 -10.81 5.38 -4.60
N GLY A 377 -11.49 4.45 -3.93
CA GLY A 377 -12.95 4.32 -4.02
C GLY A 377 -13.50 3.28 -3.04
N SER A 378 -14.83 3.15 -2.94
CA SER A 378 -15.49 2.14 -2.10
C SER A 378 -15.87 0.88 -2.86
N TRP A 379 -15.78 -0.28 -2.20
CA TRP A 379 -16.34 -1.56 -2.67
C TRP A 379 -17.51 -1.97 -1.76
N GLN A 380 -18.67 -2.22 -2.38
CA GLN A 380 -19.92 -2.74 -1.80
C GLN A 380 -20.04 -2.67 -0.25
N GLY A 381 -20.29 -1.47 0.29
CA GLY A 381 -20.79 -1.29 1.66
C GLY A 381 -19.76 -0.97 2.76
N GLY A 382 -18.50 -0.71 2.42
CA GLY A 382 -17.48 -0.20 3.34
C GLY A 382 -16.69 0.99 2.78
N PHE A 383 -16.18 1.86 3.67
CA PHE A 383 -15.26 2.94 3.32
C PHE A 383 -13.89 2.36 2.93
N GLY A 384 -13.29 2.84 1.84
CA GLY A 384 -11.87 2.63 1.55
C GLY A 384 -11.10 3.79 2.14
N ASP A 385 -10.34 3.54 3.21
CA ASP A 385 -9.57 4.58 3.90
C ASP A 385 -8.17 4.67 3.26
N LEU A 386 -7.81 5.86 2.77
CA LEU A 386 -6.42 6.22 2.47
C LEU A 386 -5.84 6.87 3.73
N GLY A 387 -5.31 6.05 4.64
CA GLY A 387 -4.93 6.48 5.98
C GLY A 387 -3.41 6.59 6.18
N VAL A 388 -2.98 7.66 6.83
CA VAL A 388 -1.72 7.69 7.57
C VAL A 388 -2.13 7.75 9.04
N THR A 389 -2.52 6.59 9.59
CA THR A 389 -3.08 6.46 10.95
C THR A 389 -1.99 6.24 12.00
N ASP A 390 -2.15 6.88 13.16
CA ASP A 390 -1.25 6.82 14.31
C ASP A 390 0.13 7.46 14.06
N LEU A 391 0.14 8.79 14.10
CA LEU A 391 1.34 9.61 14.05
C LEU A 391 1.41 10.42 15.34
N GLN A 392 2.23 9.98 16.30
CA GLN A 392 2.75 10.93 17.28
C GLN A 392 3.81 11.82 16.60
N GLY A 393 3.38 12.71 15.68
CA GLY A 393 4.21 13.67 14.94
C GLY A 393 3.84 13.86 13.45
N THR A 394 3.63 15.12 13.04
CA THR A 394 3.68 15.75 11.69
C THR A 394 4.06 14.91 10.43
N ALA A 395 3.43 13.78 10.12
CA ALA A 395 3.65 13.08 8.84
C ALA A 395 2.54 13.37 7.82
N ALA A 396 2.95 13.79 6.61
CA ALA A 396 2.06 14.32 5.58
C ALA A 396 1.98 13.39 4.34
N PHE A 397 0.81 13.32 3.73
CA PHE A 397 0.60 12.69 2.42
C PHE A 397 0.88 13.71 1.32
N SER A 398 1.85 13.45 0.44
CA SER A 398 2.16 14.31 -0.71
C SER A 398 1.67 13.67 -2.01
N GLN A 399 0.73 14.33 -2.68
CA GLN A 399 0.17 13.93 -3.95
C GLN A 399 0.93 14.66 -5.07
N ASN A 400 1.80 13.93 -5.79
CA ASN A 400 2.70 14.48 -6.81
C ASN A 400 2.36 14.00 -8.24
N GLY A 401 1.69 12.85 -8.36
CA GLY A 401 1.26 12.24 -9.61
C GLY A 401 -0.25 12.35 -9.84
N THR A 402 -0.89 11.23 -10.22
CA THR A 402 -2.32 11.19 -10.53
C THR A 402 -3.10 10.45 -9.44
N MET A 403 -4.18 11.04 -8.92
CA MET A 403 -5.15 10.38 -8.04
C MET A 403 -6.52 10.36 -8.74
N ASN A 404 -7.19 9.21 -8.76
CA ASN A 404 -8.55 9.06 -9.27
C ASN A 404 -9.46 8.62 -8.12
N VAL A 405 -10.42 9.45 -7.77
CA VAL A 405 -11.42 9.20 -6.72
C VAL A 405 -12.69 8.66 -7.39
N THR A 406 -12.96 7.36 -7.24
CA THR A 406 -13.94 6.62 -8.06
C THR A 406 -15.23 6.22 -7.33
N GLY A 407 -15.31 6.41 -6.01
CA GLY A 407 -16.48 6.02 -5.21
C GLY A 407 -16.78 6.94 -4.02
N ASN A 408 -17.97 6.76 -3.43
CA ASN A 408 -18.40 7.46 -2.20
C ASN A 408 -17.62 6.94 -0.98
N GLY A 409 -17.19 7.85 -0.11
CA GLY A 409 -16.55 7.54 1.16
C GLY A 409 -15.02 7.35 1.08
N GLY A 410 -14.36 7.90 0.06
CA GLY A 410 -12.90 8.00 0.06
C GLY A 410 -12.48 8.95 1.18
N ARG A 411 -11.83 8.43 2.22
CA ARG A 411 -11.45 9.23 3.38
C ARG A 411 -9.94 9.27 3.51
N VAL A 412 -9.38 10.47 3.56
CA VAL A 412 -7.96 10.68 3.83
C VAL A 412 -7.78 10.97 5.31
N LEU A 413 -7.17 10.02 6.02
CA LEU A 413 -6.87 10.10 7.45
C LEU A 413 -5.38 10.43 7.61
N ALA A 414 -4.93 11.61 7.18
CA ALA A 414 -3.52 12.00 7.32
C ALA A 414 -3.33 12.92 8.54
N ASP A 415 -2.86 12.39 9.67
CA ASP A 415 -2.74 13.14 10.92
C ASP A 415 -1.79 14.37 10.80
N GLY A 416 -0.73 14.29 9.99
CA GLY A 416 0.13 15.44 9.66
C GLY A 416 -0.26 16.19 8.37
N GLY A 417 -1.42 15.89 7.79
CA GLY A 417 -2.03 16.59 6.66
C GLY A 417 -1.77 16.02 5.26
N MET A 418 -2.49 16.52 4.28
CA MET A 418 -2.40 16.19 2.86
C MET A 418 -1.93 17.40 2.06
N ARG A 419 -0.98 17.23 1.13
CA ARG A 419 -0.54 18.27 0.20
C ARG A 419 -0.75 17.82 -1.24
N PHE A 420 -1.48 18.61 -2.01
CA PHE A 420 -1.55 18.48 -3.47
C PHE A 420 -0.51 19.42 -4.07
N THR A 421 0.46 18.86 -4.78
CA THR A 421 1.63 19.62 -5.26
C THR A 421 1.42 20.15 -6.67
N SER A 422 2.20 21.16 -7.04
CA SER A 422 2.18 21.71 -8.40
C SER A 422 2.46 20.64 -9.45
N GLY A 423 1.60 20.55 -10.48
CA GLY A 423 1.69 19.58 -11.56
C GLY A 423 1.03 18.23 -11.28
N SER A 424 0.51 18.02 -10.07
CA SER A 424 -0.26 16.83 -9.74
C SER A 424 -1.69 16.90 -10.32
N THR A 425 -2.36 15.75 -10.45
CA THR A 425 -3.75 15.69 -10.97
C THR A 425 -4.62 14.84 -10.08
N THR A 426 -5.76 15.36 -9.62
CA THR A 426 -6.79 14.62 -8.88
C THR A 426 -8.11 14.66 -9.65
N THR A 427 -8.65 13.50 -10.00
CA THR A 427 -9.92 13.39 -10.75
C THR A 427 -11.01 12.75 -9.88
N PHE A 428 -12.24 13.27 -9.96
CA PHE A 428 -13.37 12.81 -9.17
C PHE A 428 -14.48 12.24 -10.07
N ALA A 429 -14.85 10.98 -9.84
CA ALA A 429 -16.02 10.39 -10.47
C ALA A 429 -17.31 11.02 -9.93
N ALA A 430 -18.40 10.93 -10.72
CA ALA A 430 -19.69 11.49 -10.35
C ALA A 430 -20.19 10.90 -9.01
N GLY A 431 -20.43 11.78 -8.04
CA GLY A 431 -20.86 11.39 -6.70
C GLY A 431 -19.79 10.66 -5.89
N ALA A 432 -18.51 10.81 -6.21
CA ALA A 432 -17.40 10.44 -5.34
C ALA A 432 -17.08 11.60 -4.39
N ASN A 433 -16.52 11.32 -3.22
CA ASN A 433 -16.01 12.37 -2.35
C ASN A 433 -14.65 11.98 -1.74
N LEU A 434 -13.83 13.00 -1.50
CA LEU A 434 -12.58 12.92 -0.76
C LEU A 434 -12.73 13.73 0.53
N GLU A 435 -12.95 13.05 1.64
CA GLU A 435 -13.05 13.70 2.95
C GLU A 435 -11.69 13.80 3.62
N VAL A 436 -11.29 15.02 4.01
CA VAL A 436 -10.06 15.26 4.75
C VAL A 436 -10.36 15.72 6.18
N GLN A 437 -9.85 14.95 7.14
CA GLN A 437 -10.14 15.13 8.57
C GLN A 437 -9.09 15.96 9.32
N SER A 438 -7.98 16.29 8.67
CA SER A 438 -6.85 17.05 9.21
C SER A 438 -6.49 18.21 8.28
N MET A 439 -5.21 18.64 8.22
CA MET A 439 -4.77 19.71 7.33
C MET A 439 -4.74 19.28 5.86
N VAL A 440 -5.20 20.13 4.94
CA VAL A 440 -5.00 20.05 3.48
C VAL A 440 -4.22 21.28 3.05
N ARG A 441 -3.26 21.10 2.15
CA ARG A 441 -2.60 22.18 1.42
C ARG A 441 -2.76 21.94 -0.08
N VAL A 442 -3.24 22.95 -0.79
CA VAL A 442 -3.31 22.96 -2.25
C VAL A 442 -2.30 23.96 -2.77
N ASP A 443 -1.30 23.47 -3.51
CA ASP A 443 -0.29 24.30 -4.14
C ASP A 443 -0.82 24.91 -5.45
N ASP A 444 -0.24 26.03 -5.86
CA ASP A 444 -0.48 26.58 -7.19
C ASP A 444 -0.05 25.57 -8.29
N GLY A 445 -0.91 25.38 -9.28
CA GLY A 445 -0.74 24.40 -10.35
C GLY A 445 -1.08 22.95 -10.00
N ALA A 446 -1.63 22.66 -8.81
CA ALA A 446 -2.28 21.38 -8.55
C ALA A 446 -3.59 21.28 -9.37
N GLY A 447 -3.78 20.20 -10.12
CA GLY A 447 -4.95 20.01 -10.98
C GLY A 447 -6.06 19.21 -10.28
N PHE A 448 -7.27 19.75 -10.31
CA PHE A 448 -8.50 19.06 -9.90
C PHE A 448 -9.43 18.99 -11.12
N SER A 449 -10.31 17.98 -11.19
CA SER A 449 -11.37 17.90 -12.20
C SER A 449 -12.37 16.82 -11.81
N GLY A 450 -13.61 16.90 -12.29
CA GLY A 450 -14.58 15.82 -12.12
C GLY A 450 -15.97 16.30 -11.76
N ALA A 451 -16.77 15.42 -11.17
CA ALA A 451 -18.14 15.72 -10.74
C ALA A 451 -18.43 15.18 -9.32
N GLY A 452 -17.40 15.20 -8.47
CA GLY A 452 -17.48 14.78 -7.07
C GLY A 452 -16.88 15.85 -6.16
N ASP A 453 -16.83 15.55 -4.86
CA ASP A 453 -16.63 16.58 -3.84
C ASP A 453 -15.26 16.47 -3.16
N LEU A 454 -14.60 17.61 -2.95
CA LEU A 454 -13.57 17.76 -1.93
C LEU A 454 -14.22 18.24 -0.62
N VAL A 455 -14.16 17.41 0.42
CA VAL A 455 -14.84 17.67 1.69
C VAL A 455 -13.82 17.97 2.78
N VAL A 456 -13.87 19.19 3.34
CA VAL A 456 -13.13 19.56 4.54
C VAL A 456 -13.99 19.18 5.74
N ALA A 457 -13.62 18.13 6.47
CA ALA A 457 -14.39 17.68 7.62
C ALA A 457 -14.38 18.71 8.76
N ALA A 458 -15.24 18.54 9.77
CA ALA A 458 -15.36 19.49 10.88
C ALA A 458 -14.07 19.70 11.70
N SER A 459 -13.17 18.70 11.74
CA SER A 459 -11.84 18.80 12.34
C SER A 459 -10.75 19.23 11.35
N GLY A 460 -11.06 19.26 10.07
CA GLY A 460 -10.12 19.54 8.98
C GLY A 460 -9.89 21.02 8.76
N GLN A 461 -8.74 21.33 8.16
CA GLN A 461 -8.37 22.68 7.75
C GLN A 461 -7.76 22.65 6.35
N MET A 462 -8.25 23.46 5.42
CA MET A 462 -7.68 23.62 4.08
C MET A 462 -6.91 24.93 3.98
N PHE A 463 -5.71 24.87 3.40
CA PHE A 463 -4.90 26.00 2.97
C PHE A 463 -4.76 25.95 1.46
N ALA A 464 -5.03 27.06 0.80
CA ALA A 464 -4.78 27.23 -0.62
C ALA A 464 -3.66 28.23 -0.83
N GLU A 465 -2.63 27.90 -1.61
CA GLU A 465 -1.67 28.90 -2.07
C GLU A 465 -2.35 29.94 -2.98
N ASP A 466 -1.73 31.11 -3.14
CA ASP A 466 -2.24 32.14 -4.05
C ASP A 466 -2.37 31.59 -5.49
N ASN A 467 -3.55 31.74 -6.07
CA ASN A 467 -3.97 31.24 -7.38
C ASN A 467 -4.21 29.74 -7.48
N ALA A 468 -4.25 29.00 -6.38
CA ALA A 468 -4.69 27.61 -6.41
C ALA A 468 -6.09 27.49 -7.05
N VAL A 469 -6.26 26.48 -7.90
CA VAL A 469 -7.51 26.17 -8.61
C VAL A 469 -8.01 24.81 -8.16
N VAL A 470 -9.24 24.77 -7.65
CA VAL A 470 -9.95 23.53 -7.31
C VAL A 470 -11.20 23.44 -8.18
N ASP A 471 -11.09 22.70 -9.27
CA ASP A 471 -12.11 22.48 -10.30
C ASP A 471 -12.98 21.26 -9.96
N VAL A 472 -13.54 21.28 -8.75
CA VAL A 472 -14.53 20.34 -8.21
C VAL A 472 -15.34 21.02 -7.11
N ASP A 473 -16.51 20.45 -6.76
CA ASP A 473 -17.33 20.95 -5.65
C ASP A 473 -16.52 20.90 -4.33
N VAL A 474 -16.55 21.99 -3.56
CA VAL A 474 -15.92 22.08 -2.24
C VAL A 474 -16.98 22.18 -1.16
N VAL A 475 -16.95 21.23 -0.22
CA VAL A 475 -17.83 21.22 0.96
C VAL A 475 -17.01 21.50 2.22
N ASN A 476 -17.26 22.64 2.85
CA ASN A 476 -16.55 23.08 4.04
C ASN A 476 -17.38 22.85 5.31
N HIS A 477 -16.98 21.85 6.10
CA HIS A 477 -17.48 21.63 7.46
C HIS A 477 -16.52 22.11 8.55
N GLY A 478 -15.23 22.31 8.22
CA GLY A 478 -14.14 22.70 9.12
C GLY A 478 -13.69 24.13 8.88
N ASN A 479 -12.42 24.34 8.53
CA ASN A 479 -11.89 25.66 8.19
C ASN A 479 -11.29 25.66 6.77
N VAL A 480 -11.80 26.50 5.88
CA VAL A 480 -11.12 26.84 4.62
C VAL A 480 -10.44 28.19 4.80
N ARG A 481 -9.11 28.19 4.69
CA ARG A 481 -8.28 29.38 4.74
C ARG A 481 -7.72 29.67 3.35
N VAL A 482 -8.05 30.84 2.83
CA VAL A 482 -7.44 31.33 1.60
C VAL A 482 -6.05 31.86 1.97
N GLY A 483 -5.00 31.33 1.35
CA GLY A 483 -3.62 31.71 1.68
C GLY A 483 -3.01 31.05 2.91
N THR A 484 -1.71 31.24 3.07
CA THR A 484 -0.96 30.84 4.27
C THR A 484 -0.82 32.02 5.25
N PRO A 485 -0.57 31.78 6.55
CA PRO A 485 -0.50 32.87 7.54
C PRO A 485 0.62 33.90 7.33
N PHE A 486 1.42 33.73 6.28
CA PHE A 486 2.57 34.55 5.95
C PHE A 486 2.38 35.31 4.63
N ASP A 487 1.30 35.07 3.90
CA ASP A 487 1.02 35.74 2.64
C ASP A 487 0.39 37.10 2.90
N ASN A 488 0.69 38.09 2.05
CA ASN A 488 0.04 39.40 2.10
C ASN A 488 -1.34 39.39 1.41
N SER A 489 -1.60 38.38 0.57
CA SER A 489 -2.86 38.10 -0.11
C SER A 489 -2.79 36.72 -0.76
N ALA A 490 -3.94 36.06 -0.89
CA ALA A 490 -4.11 34.87 -1.69
C ALA A 490 -5.48 34.83 -2.38
N HIS A 491 -5.53 34.21 -3.56
CA HIS A 491 -6.76 33.92 -4.29
C HIS A 491 -6.99 32.41 -4.35
N LEU A 492 -8.12 31.93 -3.84
CA LEU A 492 -8.58 30.56 -4.05
C LEU A 492 -9.67 30.58 -5.13
N ASN A 493 -9.42 29.91 -6.25
CA ASN A 493 -10.38 29.77 -7.34
C ASN A 493 -11.05 28.40 -7.27
N LEU A 494 -12.36 28.39 -7.12
CA LEU A 494 -13.21 27.21 -7.16
C LEU A 494 -14.01 27.27 -8.46
N ALA A 495 -13.81 26.31 -9.36
CA ALA A 495 -14.50 26.36 -10.65
C ALA A 495 -15.96 25.86 -10.55
N ASP A 496 -16.24 25.03 -9.55
CA ASP A 496 -17.58 24.50 -9.24
C ASP A 496 -18.13 25.10 -7.94
N ASN A 497 -19.08 24.44 -7.28
CA ASN A 497 -19.81 25.01 -6.15
C ASN A 497 -18.96 25.07 -4.87
N TYR A 498 -19.23 26.10 -4.06
CA TYR A 498 -18.74 26.18 -2.68
C TYR A 498 -19.92 26.03 -1.72
N THR A 499 -19.87 25.05 -0.82
CA THR A 499 -20.88 24.88 0.23
C THR A 499 -20.23 24.94 1.60
N GLN A 500 -20.54 25.97 2.38
CA GLN A 500 -20.16 26.06 3.79
C GLN A 500 -21.32 25.61 4.68
N SER A 501 -21.06 24.69 5.62
CA SER A 501 -22.05 24.30 6.61
C SER A 501 -22.05 25.21 7.83
N SER A 502 -23.03 25.02 8.73
CA SER A 502 -23.14 25.74 10.01
C SER A 502 -21.94 25.59 10.95
N THR A 503 -21.10 24.58 10.76
CA THR A 503 -19.84 24.38 11.50
C THR A 503 -18.62 24.92 10.76
N GLY A 504 -18.76 25.17 9.45
CA GLY A 504 -17.68 25.62 8.59
C GLY A 504 -17.26 27.05 8.90
N THR A 505 -15.99 27.34 8.69
CA THR A 505 -15.38 28.67 8.79
C THR A 505 -14.65 28.99 7.50
N LEU A 506 -14.86 30.19 6.95
CA LEU A 506 -14.03 30.77 5.91
C LEU A 506 -13.09 31.79 6.57
N SER A 507 -11.77 31.62 6.40
CA SER A 507 -10.76 32.51 6.97
C SER A 507 -10.10 33.37 5.88
N ILE A 508 -10.09 34.69 6.07
CA ILE A 508 -9.59 35.72 5.14
C ILE A 508 -8.64 36.69 5.87
N ASP A 509 -7.50 36.99 5.29
CA ASP A 509 -6.56 38.00 5.78
C ASP A 509 -6.66 39.31 4.96
N LEU A 510 -6.58 40.45 5.64
CA LEU A 510 -6.52 41.79 5.04
C LEU A 510 -5.19 42.47 5.42
N ALA A 511 -4.33 42.75 4.44
CA ALA A 511 -3.04 43.43 4.63
C ALA A 511 -2.98 44.83 4.00
N GLY A 512 -4.02 45.23 3.27
CA GLY A 512 -4.13 46.52 2.58
C GLY A 512 -5.39 46.60 1.72
N THR A 513 -5.57 47.68 0.98
CA THR A 513 -6.81 47.99 0.25
C THR A 513 -6.77 47.63 -1.23
N PHE A 514 -5.59 47.34 -1.79
CA PHE A 514 -5.50 46.84 -3.16
C PHE A 514 -5.88 45.35 -3.19
N ALA A 515 -6.52 44.89 -4.27
CA ALA A 515 -6.94 43.49 -4.42
C ALA A 515 -5.80 42.45 -4.26
N SER A 516 -4.55 42.86 -4.45
CA SER A 516 -3.35 42.05 -4.20
C SER A 516 -2.81 42.17 -2.77
N GLN A 517 -3.62 42.64 -1.83
CA GLN A 517 -3.25 42.85 -0.43
C GLN A 517 -4.32 42.32 0.53
N TYR A 518 -5.25 41.51 0.04
CA TYR A 518 -6.20 40.79 0.88
C TYR A 518 -6.63 39.51 0.19
N ASP A 519 -7.08 38.55 0.98
CA ASP A 519 -7.48 37.25 0.47
C ASP A 519 -8.87 37.29 -0.18
N ARG A 520 -9.06 36.43 -1.19
CA ARG A 520 -10.29 36.39 -1.97
C ARG A 520 -10.68 34.95 -2.30
N LEU A 521 -11.93 34.61 -1.99
CA LEU A 521 -12.55 33.39 -2.50
C LEU A 521 -13.30 33.69 -3.80
N ILE A 522 -12.94 33.01 -4.88
CA ILE A 522 -13.56 33.16 -6.19
C ILE A 522 -14.25 31.84 -6.54
N VAL A 523 -15.55 31.87 -6.78
CA VAL A 523 -16.37 30.68 -7.08
C VAL A 523 -17.04 30.85 -8.45
N ASP A 524 -16.75 30.01 -9.43
CA ASP A 524 -17.34 30.17 -10.77
C ASP A 524 -18.78 29.65 -10.84
N ASP A 525 -19.23 28.83 -9.88
CA ASP A 525 -20.63 28.43 -9.73
C ASP A 525 -21.25 28.94 -8.40
N LEU A 526 -22.24 28.24 -7.82
CA LEU A 526 -23.00 28.67 -6.64
C LEU A 526 -22.12 28.67 -5.38
N ALA A 527 -22.18 29.77 -4.62
CA ALA A 527 -21.65 29.83 -3.26
C ALA A 527 -22.80 29.80 -2.24
N SER A 528 -22.90 28.73 -1.45
CA SER A 528 -23.85 28.55 -0.37
C SER A 528 -23.19 28.79 0.99
N LEU A 529 -23.63 29.81 1.72
CA LEU A 529 -23.01 30.27 2.97
C LEU A 529 -23.85 29.96 4.21
N ASP A 530 -23.17 29.51 5.26
CA ASP A 530 -23.65 29.33 6.63
C ASP A 530 -22.41 29.43 7.56
N GLY A 531 -22.54 29.18 8.86
CA GLY A 531 -21.39 29.09 9.76
C GLY A 531 -20.68 30.42 9.97
N THR A 532 -19.35 30.43 9.95
CA THR A 532 -18.54 31.59 10.38
C THR A 532 -17.72 32.16 9.23
N LEU A 533 -17.67 33.50 9.14
CA LEU A 533 -16.58 34.22 8.46
C LEU A 533 -15.58 34.70 9.52
N ASP A 534 -14.31 34.38 9.36
CA ASP A 534 -13.22 34.85 10.22
C ASP A 534 -12.28 35.75 9.41
N VAL A 535 -12.10 36.99 9.86
CA VAL A 535 -11.28 37.99 9.18
C VAL A 535 -10.17 38.44 10.10
N THR A 536 -8.93 38.41 9.59
CA THR A 536 -7.76 38.89 10.35
C THR A 536 -7.06 40.04 9.64
N LEU A 537 -6.45 40.94 10.41
CA LEU A 537 -5.60 42.01 9.87
C LEU A 537 -4.14 41.56 9.89
N ALA A 538 -3.48 41.62 8.74
CA ALA A 538 -2.08 41.26 8.58
C ALA A 538 -1.18 42.50 8.43
N GLY A 539 0.12 42.33 8.64
CA GLY A 539 1.13 43.37 8.36
C GLY A 539 1.00 44.68 9.17
N GLY A 540 0.21 44.70 10.25
CA GLY A 540 -0.11 45.91 11.01
C GLY A 540 -1.07 46.86 10.29
N PHE A 541 -1.81 46.37 9.29
CA PHE A 541 -2.82 47.12 8.57
C PHE A 541 -3.91 47.64 9.52
N MET A 542 -4.28 48.91 9.35
CA MET A 542 -5.37 49.55 10.08
C MET A 542 -6.37 50.09 9.05
N PRO A 543 -7.50 49.39 8.84
CA PRO A 543 -8.52 49.83 7.89
C PRO A 543 -9.05 51.23 8.26
N SER A 544 -9.31 52.03 7.22
CA SER A 544 -9.78 53.42 7.31
C SER A 544 -11.19 53.56 6.75
N LEU A 545 -11.90 54.61 7.16
CA LEU A 545 -13.24 54.91 6.65
C LEU A 545 -13.27 54.95 5.12
N GLY A 546 -14.18 54.17 4.53
CA GLY A 546 -14.36 54.06 3.07
C GLY A 546 -13.50 52.98 2.40
N ASP A 547 -12.71 52.22 3.16
CA ASP A 547 -12.01 51.06 2.61
C ASP A 547 -13.01 49.93 2.31
N ASP A 548 -12.89 49.33 1.13
CA ASP A 548 -13.73 48.23 0.64
C ASP A 548 -12.89 46.99 0.28
N PHE A 549 -13.33 45.82 0.73
CA PHE A 549 -12.69 44.53 0.51
C PHE A 549 -13.69 43.54 -0.10
N LEU A 550 -13.53 43.24 -1.38
CA LEU A 550 -14.35 42.24 -2.07
C LEU A 550 -13.75 40.86 -1.80
N VAL A 551 -14.23 40.21 -0.73
CA VAL A 551 -13.64 38.98 -0.16
C VAL A 551 -14.21 37.70 -0.76
N LEU A 552 -15.39 37.77 -1.39
CA LEU A 552 -15.99 36.63 -2.10
C LEU A 552 -16.68 37.12 -3.37
N THR A 553 -16.42 36.43 -4.48
CA THR A 553 -17.18 36.58 -5.73
C THR A 553 -17.72 35.24 -6.20
N THR A 554 -18.91 35.24 -6.78
CA THR A 554 -19.52 34.07 -7.41
C THR A 554 -20.16 34.39 -8.76
N SER A 555 -20.06 33.52 -9.75
CA SER A 555 -20.79 33.67 -11.04
C SER A 555 -22.13 32.92 -11.07
N GLY A 556 -22.26 31.81 -10.32
CA GLY A 556 -23.52 31.05 -10.17
C GLY A 556 -24.52 31.67 -9.20
N GLY A 557 -24.05 32.57 -8.33
CA GLY A 557 -24.85 33.33 -7.38
C GLY A 557 -24.53 33.00 -5.93
N LEU A 558 -24.96 33.88 -5.03
CA LEU A 558 -24.81 33.73 -3.59
C LEU A 558 -26.13 33.25 -2.96
N SER A 559 -26.07 32.18 -2.18
CA SER A 559 -27.19 31.66 -1.40
C SER A 559 -26.85 31.62 0.09
N GLY A 560 -27.78 32.02 0.95
CA GLY A 560 -27.53 32.12 2.39
C GLY A 560 -26.65 33.32 2.77
N ALA A 561 -26.16 33.31 4.01
CA ALA A 561 -25.25 34.29 4.58
C ALA A 561 -24.48 33.63 5.73
N PHE A 562 -23.31 34.16 6.10
CA PHE A 562 -22.62 33.68 7.29
C PHE A 562 -23.48 33.90 8.53
N ALA A 563 -23.66 32.86 9.35
CA ALA A 563 -24.41 32.95 10.59
C ALA A 563 -23.64 33.73 11.67
N ASN A 564 -22.31 33.74 11.60
CA ASN A 564 -21.43 34.50 12.49
C ASN A 564 -20.33 35.20 11.69
N ALA A 565 -19.89 36.36 12.17
CA ALA A 565 -18.73 37.06 11.63
C ALA A 565 -17.77 37.40 12.77
N MET A 566 -16.56 36.86 12.73
CA MET A 566 -15.44 37.21 13.59
C MET A 566 -14.62 38.27 12.86
N LEU A 567 -14.89 39.54 13.16
CA LEU A 567 -14.26 40.67 12.50
C LEU A 567 -13.27 41.36 13.45
N PRO A 568 -12.14 41.88 12.94
CA PRO A 568 -11.14 42.53 13.76
C PRO A 568 -11.64 43.89 14.24
N SER A 569 -11.17 44.33 15.42
CA SER A 569 -11.52 45.65 15.96
C SER A 569 -10.98 46.78 15.07
N LEU A 570 -11.82 47.77 14.81
CA LEU A 570 -11.45 49.00 14.09
C LEU A 570 -11.10 50.13 15.07
N ALA A 571 -10.58 51.24 14.52
CA ALA A 571 -10.40 52.46 15.30
C ALA A 571 -11.74 53.01 15.81
N ASP A 572 -11.71 53.73 16.94
CA ASP A 572 -12.91 54.33 17.55
C ASP A 572 -13.73 55.12 16.53
N GLY A 573 -15.05 54.88 16.51
CA GLY A 573 -15.97 55.53 15.58
C GLY A 573 -16.10 54.86 14.20
N LEU A 574 -15.46 53.69 13.99
CA LEU A 574 -15.61 52.90 12.77
C LEU A 574 -16.28 51.54 13.04
N ALA A 575 -17.02 51.04 12.05
CA ALA A 575 -17.64 49.72 12.08
C ALA A 575 -17.48 49.00 10.74
N TRP A 576 -17.59 47.68 10.77
CA TRP A 576 -17.66 46.87 9.56
C TRP A 576 -19.09 46.81 9.03
N PHE A 577 -19.25 47.00 7.73
CA PHE A 577 -20.49 46.75 6.99
C PHE A 577 -20.27 45.58 6.03
N MET A 578 -21.16 44.58 6.10
CA MET A 578 -21.12 43.41 5.21
C MET A 578 -22.19 43.56 4.14
N ASP A 579 -21.78 43.86 2.92
CA ASP A 579 -22.69 43.99 1.77
C ASP A 579 -22.78 42.67 1.01
N TYR A 580 -23.92 42.00 1.16
CA TYR A 580 -24.27 40.79 0.43
C TYR A 580 -25.05 41.15 -0.84
N SER A 581 -24.38 41.09 -1.97
CA SER A 581 -25.02 41.19 -3.29
C SER A 581 -25.33 39.79 -3.85
N PRO A 582 -26.14 39.68 -4.92
CA PRO A 582 -26.43 38.38 -5.53
C PRO A 582 -25.20 37.59 -6.01
N PHE A 583 -24.04 38.24 -6.18
CA PHE A 583 -22.83 37.64 -6.77
C PHE A 583 -21.55 37.90 -5.98
N ALA A 584 -21.65 38.53 -4.80
CA ALA A 584 -20.46 38.95 -4.05
C ALA A 584 -20.76 39.30 -2.60
N LEU A 585 -19.74 39.14 -1.76
CA LEU A 585 -19.66 39.73 -0.43
C LEU A 585 -18.53 40.77 -0.41
N THR A 586 -18.88 42.01 -0.04
CA THR A 586 -17.92 43.09 0.20
C THR A 586 -17.95 43.49 1.68
N LEU A 587 -16.78 43.60 2.29
CA LEU A 587 -16.60 44.22 3.61
C LEU A 587 -16.21 45.67 3.41
N SER A 588 -16.95 46.59 4.03
CA SER A 588 -16.69 48.02 3.96
C SER A 588 -16.44 48.56 5.36
N VAL A 589 -15.52 49.52 5.48
CA VAL A 589 -15.33 50.27 6.73
C VAL A 589 -16.19 51.52 6.67
N VAL A 590 -17.17 51.59 7.56
CA VAL A 590 -18.13 52.70 7.64
C VAL A 590 -18.01 53.41 8.99
N GLU A 591 -18.67 54.56 9.13
CA GLU A 591 -18.81 55.20 10.44
C GLU A 591 -19.64 54.27 11.35
N ALA A 592 -19.17 54.08 12.58
CA ALA A 592 -19.91 53.32 13.58
C ALA A 592 -21.26 53.99 13.82
N PRO A 593 -22.37 53.24 13.87
CA PRO A 593 -23.66 53.81 14.20
C PRO A 593 -23.61 54.47 15.58
N SER A 594 -23.84 55.79 15.62
CA SER A 594 -23.88 56.55 16.87
C SER A 594 -24.94 56.03 17.85
N ALA A 595 -25.95 55.31 17.36
CA ALA A 595 -27.04 54.73 18.15
C ALA A 595 -26.79 53.31 18.68
N ASP A 596 -25.60 52.73 18.49
CA ASP A 596 -25.17 51.51 19.22
C ASP A 596 -24.71 51.92 20.62
N VAL A 597 -25.67 52.04 21.52
CA VAL A 597 -25.51 52.66 22.84
C VAL A 597 -24.97 51.64 23.86
N ASN A 598 -25.22 50.35 23.63
CA ASN A 598 -24.73 49.28 24.50
C ASN A 598 -23.38 48.70 24.04
N GLY A 599 -22.90 49.09 22.86
CA GLY A 599 -21.61 48.71 22.29
C GLY A 599 -21.57 47.25 21.82
N ASP A 600 -22.72 46.69 21.45
CA ASP A 600 -22.83 45.30 20.99
C ASP A 600 -22.66 45.12 19.47
N GLY A 601 -22.42 46.21 18.75
CA GLY A 601 -22.18 46.23 17.31
C GLY A 601 -23.45 46.28 16.46
N HIS A 602 -24.63 46.33 17.08
CA HIS A 602 -25.92 46.41 16.40
C HIS A 602 -26.74 47.56 16.95
N VAL A 603 -27.58 48.17 16.11
CA VAL A 603 -28.59 49.14 16.56
C VAL A 603 -29.95 48.46 16.59
N ASN A 604 -30.34 47.97 17.77
CA ASN A 604 -31.53 47.16 17.98
C ASN A 604 -32.30 47.54 19.25
N GLY A 605 -33.24 46.68 19.69
CA GLY A 605 -34.05 46.93 20.89
C GLY A 605 -33.26 46.97 22.21
N GLY A 606 -32.05 46.40 22.24
CA GLY A 606 -31.10 46.49 23.35
C GLY A 606 -30.58 47.91 23.56
N ASP A 607 -30.25 48.60 22.48
CA ASP A 607 -29.85 50.01 22.48
C ASP A 607 -30.98 50.90 22.92
N PHE A 608 -32.18 50.65 22.40
CA PHE A 608 -33.37 51.36 22.84
C PHE A 608 -33.60 51.22 24.35
N LEU A 609 -33.40 50.04 24.91
CA LEU A 609 -33.52 49.81 26.35
C LEU A 609 -32.41 50.53 27.14
N ALA A 610 -31.20 50.63 26.61
CA ALA A 610 -30.12 51.40 27.19
C ALA A 610 -30.42 52.90 27.17
N MET A 611 -30.91 53.42 26.03
CA MET A 611 -31.38 54.80 25.87
C MET A 611 -32.53 55.14 26.82
N GLN A 612 -33.52 54.24 26.95
CA GLN A 612 -34.67 54.45 27.83
C GLN A 612 -34.26 54.64 29.30
N ARG A 613 -33.21 53.95 29.76
CA ARG A 613 -32.70 54.08 31.14
C ARG A 613 -32.03 55.43 31.42
N GLN A 614 -31.57 56.11 30.36
CA GLN A 614 -30.86 57.38 30.45
C GLN A 614 -31.72 58.58 30.02
N PHE A 615 -32.98 58.34 29.60
CA PHE A 615 -33.91 59.38 29.14
C PHE A 615 -34.11 60.50 30.18
N GLY A 616 -33.87 61.74 29.76
CA GLY A 616 -34.00 62.94 30.60
C GLY A 616 -32.90 63.13 31.66
N GLN A 617 -31.85 62.31 31.68
CA GLN A 617 -30.69 62.49 32.55
C GLN A 617 -29.68 63.46 31.90
N PRO A 618 -29.18 64.50 32.60
CA PRO A 618 -28.13 65.38 32.10
C PRO A 618 -26.72 64.79 32.33
N GLY A 619 -25.86 64.79 31.30
CA GLY A 619 -24.45 64.38 31.39
C GLY A 619 -23.95 63.60 30.16
N PRO A 620 -22.65 63.25 30.07
CA PRO A 620 -22.11 62.41 29.00
C PRO A 620 -22.67 60.99 29.16
N ALA A 621 -23.87 60.80 28.62
CA ALA A 621 -24.59 59.55 28.59
C ALA A 621 -24.19 58.83 27.30
N SER A 622 -23.94 57.52 27.36
CA SER A 622 -23.71 56.72 26.15
C SER A 622 -24.89 56.80 25.17
N ALA A 623 -26.07 57.22 25.66
CA ALA A 623 -27.29 57.45 24.89
C ALA A 623 -27.50 58.88 24.36
N ASP A 624 -26.62 59.85 24.67
CA ASP A 624 -26.66 61.20 24.08
C ASP A 624 -25.93 61.18 22.72
N VAL A 625 -26.61 60.61 21.74
CA VAL A 625 -26.05 60.33 20.41
C VAL A 625 -26.08 61.57 19.51
N THR A 626 -26.83 62.61 19.90
CA THR A 626 -26.83 63.92 19.25
C THR A 626 -25.75 64.85 19.81
N GLY A 627 -25.22 64.56 21.00
CA GLY A 627 -24.14 65.29 21.66
C GLY A 627 -24.57 66.65 22.23
N ASP A 628 -25.85 66.83 22.53
CA ASP A 628 -26.41 68.10 23.02
C ASP A 628 -26.43 68.20 24.56
N GLY A 629 -25.98 67.14 25.25
CA GLY A 629 -25.84 67.03 26.69
C GLY A 629 -27.05 66.44 27.41
N VAL A 630 -28.11 66.05 26.69
CA VAL A 630 -29.36 65.50 27.26
C VAL A 630 -29.96 64.40 26.37
N VAL A 631 -30.26 63.24 26.93
CA VAL A 631 -30.95 62.16 26.19
C VAL A 631 -32.44 62.49 26.03
N THR A 632 -32.89 62.81 24.82
CA THR A 632 -34.26 63.23 24.49
C THR A 632 -34.86 62.44 23.32
N GLY A 633 -36.00 62.91 22.78
CA GLY A 633 -36.59 62.33 21.57
C GLY A 633 -35.72 62.51 20.32
N ALA A 634 -34.85 63.52 20.28
CA ALA A 634 -33.94 63.71 19.16
C ALA A 634 -32.91 62.58 19.03
N ASP A 635 -32.41 62.05 20.16
CA ASP A 635 -31.54 60.87 20.21
C ASP A 635 -32.27 59.60 19.77
N PHE A 636 -33.54 59.48 20.14
CA PHE A 636 -34.38 58.39 19.68
C PHE A 636 -34.65 58.44 18.16
N ASP A 637 -34.79 59.64 17.57
CA ASP A 637 -34.92 59.80 16.12
C ASP A 637 -33.66 59.31 15.39
N VAL A 638 -32.46 59.53 15.96
CA VAL A 638 -31.20 58.99 15.45
C VAL A 638 -31.20 57.46 15.52
N TRP A 639 -31.59 56.87 16.66
CA TRP A 639 -31.74 55.42 16.79
C TRP A 639 -32.74 54.84 15.79
N GLN A 640 -33.88 55.48 15.57
CA GLN A 640 -34.87 55.04 14.57
C GLN A 640 -34.29 55.05 13.16
N SER A 641 -33.49 56.06 12.83
CA SER A 641 -32.85 56.16 11.51
C SER A 641 -31.76 55.11 11.28
N GLN A 642 -31.14 54.63 12.35
CA GLN A 642 -30.07 53.63 12.33
C GLN A 642 -30.57 52.24 12.73
N TYR A 643 -31.86 52.04 13.01
CA TYR A 643 -32.39 50.76 13.47
C TYR A 643 -32.18 49.64 12.45
N GLY A 644 -31.61 48.52 12.90
CA GLY A 644 -31.25 47.38 12.05
C GLY A 644 -29.91 47.52 11.34
N THR A 645 -29.14 48.58 11.62
CA THR A 645 -27.72 48.66 11.25
C THR A 645 -26.86 47.78 12.16
N GLY A 646 -25.73 47.30 11.62
CA GLY A 646 -24.86 46.29 12.23
C GLY A 646 -24.73 45.06 11.32
N PRO A 647 -23.83 44.12 11.62
CA PRO A 647 -23.76 42.84 10.92
C PRO A 647 -25.13 42.16 10.94
N PRO A 648 -25.52 41.39 9.90
CA PRO A 648 -26.79 40.67 9.95
C PRO A 648 -26.84 39.81 11.23
N PRO A 649 -27.93 39.85 12.01
CA PRO A 649 -28.07 38.98 13.17
C PRO A 649 -27.98 37.54 12.69
N ALA A 650 -27.32 36.67 13.47
CA ALA A 650 -27.22 35.25 13.19
C ALA A 650 -28.60 34.72 12.77
N VAL A 651 -28.75 34.46 11.47
CA VAL A 651 -30.04 34.03 10.93
C VAL A 651 -30.16 32.59 11.42
N ALA A 652 -30.96 32.39 12.47
CA ALA A 652 -31.33 31.04 12.88
C ALA A 652 -31.82 30.33 11.61
N ALA A 653 -31.15 29.23 11.24
CA ALA A 653 -31.44 28.47 10.05
C ALA A 653 -32.96 28.41 9.85
N MET A 654 -33.45 29.05 8.79
CA MET A 654 -34.79 28.74 8.32
C MET A 654 -34.70 27.31 7.80
N GLY A 655 -34.86 26.35 8.71
CA GLY A 655 -34.93 24.94 8.37
C GLY A 655 -35.92 24.83 7.23
N ALA A 656 -35.49 24.20 6.13
CA ALA A 656 -36.31 24.01 4.95
C ALA A 656 -37.70 23.57 5.43
N VAL A 657 -38.71 24.41 5.23
CA VAL A 657 -40.06 24.10 5.67
C VAL A 657 -40.42 22.81 4.95
N PRO A 658 -40.64 21.68 5.66
CA PRO A 658 -41.08 20.47 4.99
C PRO A 658 -42.44 20.79 4.41
N GLU A 659 -42.58 20.80 3.08
CA GLU A 659 -43.85 21.16 2.44
C GLU A 659 -44.96 20.25 2.97
N PRO A 660 -45.96 20.79 3.72
CA PRO A 660 -47.03 19.97 4.23
C PRO A 660 -48.05 19.77 3.11
N ALA A 661 -48.27 18.50 2.75
CA ALA A 661 -49.53 17.99 2.20
C ALA A 661 -50.00 18.40 0.78
N ALA A 662 -49.21 19.11 -0.03
CA ALA A 662 -49.60 19.34 -1.43
C ALA A 662 -49.64 18.03 -2.25
N ALA A 663 -48.66 17.13 -2.05
CA ALA A 663 -48.60 15.83 -2.71
C ALA A 663 -49.69 14.85 -2.22
N THR A 664 -50.08 14.91 -0.94
CA THR A 664 -51.15 14.06 -0.39
C THR A 664 -52.53 14.55 -0.80
N ILE A 665 -52.75 15.86 -0.93
CA ILE A 665 -54.01 16.42 -1.46
C ILE A 665 -54.14 16.13 -2.97
N ALA A 666 -53.05 16.23 -3.75
CA ALA A 666 -53.05 15.84 -5.15
C ALA A 666 -53.31 14.32 -5.35
N GLY A 667 -52.73 13.46 -4.51
CA GLY A 667 -52.97 12.02 -4.52
C GLY A 667 -54.41 11.62 -4.14
N LEU A 668 -55.02 12.32 -3.17
CA LEU A 668 -56.42 12.08 -2.77
C LEU A 668 -57.44 12.57 -3.82
N LEU A 669 -57.13 13.64 -4.56
CA LEU A 669 -57.96 14.10 -5.68
C LEU A 669 -57.95 13.12 -6.86
N VAL A 670 -56.80 12.52 -7.18
CA VAL A 670 -56.69 11.50 -8.25
C VAL A 670 -57.45 10.22 -7.89
N LEU A 671 -57.39 9.78 -6.62
CA LEU A 671 -58.13 8.61 -6.14
C LEU A 671 -59.65 8.87 -6.04
N GLY A 672 -60.06 10.10 -5.69
CA GLY A 672 -61.47 10.52 -5.69
C GLY A 672 -62.09 10.54 -7.09
N CYS A 673 -61.37 11.05 -8.10
CA CYS A 673 -61.84 11.04 -9.49
C CYS A 673 -61.97 9.63 -10.08
N ALA A 674 -61.07 8.70 -9.71
CA ALA A 674 -61.16 7.29 -10.14
C ALA A 674 -62.35 6.54 -9.52
N ALA A 675 -62.75 6.88 -8.29
CA ALA A 675 -63.92 6.30 -7.62
C ALA A 675 -65.25 6.83 -8.19
N CYS A 676 -65.31 8.09 -8.63
CA CYS A 676 -66.48 8.67 -9.28
C CYS A 676 -66.73 8.11 -10.69
N LEU A 677 -65.67 7.77 -11.43
CA LEU A 677 -65.77 7.16 -12.78
C LEU A 677 -66.22 5.69 -12.76
N ARG A 678 -66.06 4.96 -11.64
CA ARG A 678 -66.51 3.56 -11.52
C ARG A 678 -67.99 3.39 -11.17
N ARG A 679 -68.71 4.45 -10.79
CA ARG A 679 -70.10 4.34 -10.28
C ARG A 679 -71.21 4.60 -11.31
N ASN A 680 -70.86 4.96 -12.56
CA ASN A 680 -71.83 5.18 -13.66
C ASN A 680 -71.84 4.06 -14.72
N GLY A 681 -71.27 2.87 -14.41
CA GLY A 681 -71.12 1.76 -15.36
C GLY A 681 -72.06 0.58 -15.20
N THR A 682 -73.21 0.71 -14.52
CA THR A 682 -74.24 -0.34 -14.50
C THR A 682 -75.64 0.24 -14.35
N ARG A 683 -76.29 0.49 -15.49
CA ARG A 683 -77.71 0.19 -15.72
C ARG A 683 -78.00 0.09 -17.20
#